data_AF-A0A8H7PDN7-F1
#
_entry.id   AF-A0A8H7PDN7-F1
#
_cell.length_a   1.000
_cell.length_b   1.000
_cell.length_c   1.000
_cell.angle_alpha   90.00
_cell.angle_beta   90.00
_cell.angle_gamma   90.00
#
_symmetry.space_group_name_H-M   'P 1'
#
loop_
_entity.id
_entity.type
_entity.pdbx_description
1 polymer ?
#
loop_
_entity_poly.entity_id
_entity_poly.type
_entity_poly.pdbx_seq_one_letter_code
_entity_poly.pdbx_strand_id
1 'polypeptide(L)'
;MATNLPPELPNDCFTIPTQVDIAINLFWETLKENDNFLLQHIKARKNALFRGMMGTLQNVFDTKQPPYRILYRRGASTICIQLAVAETEKQIDSAWNWVQENLAPKVDVLESNLEKEEWIATKINSIVTRTDTGTDEVSVDVNVRNASRSFRQTFDIPSSEHLVNYYSAAYHTSRLTSQGWLYISENYVAFYSFLLGIETKLLVELKDIQDIKKEKSKRGVFSDAIKLVTKDKQEHFFSNLFKRDEVYDTLIQLTGLAMQRLLKNTSMGSSPGAEIIAINTADDMVPSEKEIAAIKSLPAAEVQKLVQPLKMNLAMQKQNELFRIHFRLPASENLNYEVPVNYIPEEAQKQEADGSSSPNQNQAAAGNFTGKLSISEAYLTFESTDKLKTLEFVLPLYTIRRVERLNGKGQAYALKMVTWHQSSHVFHLKGQNLVCEQFCEVLKHNLKSQIKFMKDLKQFLATCESERLLATDESKAEADIPGGLGLKFGFLGDPKKLKDRSKTKLWKQYLEANGRNLTMMRAVNFAKLIRVGLPNRLRGEIWEACSGAMYLRFMNQGQFENILESHKDKLSLSLEEIEKDLNRSLPEYAAYQTEEGINSLRRVLTAYSWKDPELGYCQAMNIVTSAILIYMSEEQAFFTLSILCDSYLPGYYSTSMYGALLDQLIFEHLLETTMPILHEHFKKTDIQLSVACLPWFLSLYINSMPLLFAFRVLDCFFMEGPKILFQVGLAVLKINGAELLKATDDGAFMHILKDFFASLDEPIYPNADTARARSLTKFNELLLVAYRDFNLVTDESIRQLRKTHQLKVVAGIESFTKRSAIRNLKDTANLSKDELGVLYDKYYNAIYYDEKRKERNDAKMDYVTYERFMGSLADWAKFTAKDRTSERQVQLQVGQTFMKRFFEYLDTKNVSGLTLQDVVSGIGRIVKNGLMEQIEFFFSLHDGDKDGYLTKEEVLKLSETLLWLFREKGEGEHLTGVSGFLKHAYEYLEPKPEQPDSPDRFLSTASCRMIILADETLEFFFDHEFAQSFQLTEMPIERQNSLSREIFDSLFTAGTRFATGRGKRRGLSRSSSKTPSTTTLSSGMASPTSGPGVTDSQVGVTETDVAVAQAETNGVQESPKAEVESNIPEEEEVDDEDEDEEDGDVLEEVDRLLDEFEKS
;
A
#
# COMPACT_ATOMS: atom_id res chain seq x y z
N MET A 1 -14.91 42.63 -41.16
CA MET A 1 -15.73 41.84 -42.10
C MET A 1 -16.23 40.62 -41.34
N ALA A 2 -17.50 40.28 -41.57
CA ALA A 2 -18.31 39.42 -40.73
C ALA A 2 -17.79 37.97 -40.56
N THR A 3 -18.19 37.41 -39.41
CA THR A 3 -18.36 35.99 -39.10
C THR A 3 -18.52 35.06 -40.30
N ASN A 4 -17.59 34.14 -40.47
CA ASN A 4 -17.86 32.81 -41.03
C ASN A 4 -17.29 31.81 -40.04
N LEU A 5 -18.19 31.13 -39.30
CA LEU A 5 -17.86 29.88 -38.63
C LEU A 5 -17.24 28.94 -39.68
N PRO A 6 -16.10 28.26 -39.39
CA PRO A 6 -15.68 27.17 -40.26
C PRO A 6 -16.78 26.10 -40.27
N PRO A 7 -17.05 25.44 -41.41
CA PRO A 7 -17.97 24.29 -41.43
C PRO A 7 -17.51 23.25 -40.41
N GLU A 8 -18.48 22.56 -39.78
CA GLU A 8 -18.23 21.50 -38.80
C GLU A 8 -17.11 20.57 -39.30
N LEU A 9 -16.07 20.43 -38.48
CA LEU A 9 -14.91 19.64 -38.84
C LEU A 9 -15.31 18.15 -38.83
N PRO A 10 -15.03 17.37 -39.88
CA PRO A 10 -15.35 15.94 -39.90
C PRO A 10 -14.69 15.20 -38.73
N ASN A 11 -15.49 14.51 -37.91
CA ASN A 11 -15.03 13.80 -36.72
C ASN A 11 -13.86 12.83 -37.04
N ASP A 12 -12.74 13.00 -36.34
CA ASP A 12 -11.60 12.07 -36.22
C ASP A 12 -10.94 11.52 -37.50
N CYS A 13 -11.11 12.17 -38.66
CA CYS A 13 -10.51 11.70 -39.92
C CYS A 13 -9.09 12.25 -40.17
N PHE A 14 -8.77 13.45 -39.66
CA PHE A 14 -7.48 14.09 -39.92
C PHE A 14 -6.37 13.53 -39.03
N THR A 15 -5.20 13.30 -39.63
CA THR A 15 -4.01 12.74 -38.97
C THR A 15 -2.83 13.66 -39.08
N ILE A 16 -1.83 13.47 -38.22
CA ILE A 16 -0.57 14.22 -38.30
C ILE A 16 0.04 14.01 -39.70
N PRO A 17 0.45 15.10 -40.40
CA PRO A 17 1.03 15.04 -41.72
C PRO A 17 2.23 14.08 -41.77
N THR A 18 2.11 13.02 -42.55
CA THR A 18 3.13 11.96 -42.61
C THR A 18 3.59 11.77 -44.06
N GLN A 19 4.90 11.71 -44.31
CA GLN A 19 5.43 11.49 -45.67
C GLN A 19 5.22 10.04 -46.11
N VAL A 20 4.72 9.85 -47.34
CA VAL A 20 4.42 8.55 -47.94
C VAL A 20 4.94 8.52 -49.37
N ASP A 21 5.77 7.53 -49.71
CA ASP A 21 6.18 7.30 -51.09
C ASP A 21 5.13 6.47 -51.84
N ILE A 22 4.59 7.03 -52.93
CA ILE A 22 3.60 6.36 -53.78
C ILE A 22 4.25 5.47 -54.85
N ALA A 23 5.57 5.53 -55.07
CA ALA A 23 6.27 4.67 -56.03
C ALA A 23 6.32 3.19 -55.62
N ILE A 24 6.22 2.91 -54.31
CA ILE A 24 6.31 1.57 -53.71
C ILE A 24 4.90 0.99 -53.44
N ASN A 25 3.84 1.75 -53.75
CA ASN A 25 2.47 1.54 -53.28
C ASN A 25 1.56 0.85 -54.32
N LEU A 26 1.90 -0.39 -54.73
CA LEU A 26 1.12 -1.19 -55.69
C LEU A 26 -0.30 -1.58 -55.21
N PHE A 27 -0.60 -1.38 -53.93
CA PHE A 27 -1.81 -1.86 -53.24
C PHE A 27 -2.94 -0.83 -53.12
N TRP A 28 -2.76 0.39 -53.64
CA TRP A 28 -3.75 1.47 -53.54
C TRP A 28 -4.33 1.83 -54.92
N GLU A 29 -5.58 2.26 -54.94
CA GLU A 29 -6.34 2.75 -56.07
C GLU A 29 -6.82 4.17 -55.76
N THR A 30 -6.58 5.11 -56.68
CA THR A 30 -7.05 6.49 -56.52
C THR A 30 -8.54 6.55 -56.89
N LEU A 31 -9.37 6.94 -55.92
CA LEU A 31 -10.82 7.12 -56.09
C LEU A 31 -11.17 8.53 -56.61
N LYS A 32 -10.53 9.56 -56.08
CA LYS A 32 -10.73 10.97 -56.47
C LYS A 32 -9.38 11.70 -56.49
N GLU A 33 -9.21 12.67 -57.38
CA GLU A 33 -8.03 13.53 -57.41
C GLU A 33 -8.40 14.97 -57.80
N ASN A 34 -7.59 15.92 -57.33
CA ASN A 34 -7.54 17.29 -57.85
C ASN A 34 -6.07 17.73 -57.96
N ASP A 35 -5.76 18.93 -58.46
CA ASP A 35 -4.39 19.37 -58.76
C ASP A 35 -3.37 19.12 -57.62
N ASN A 36 -3.79 19.21 -56.36
CA ASN A 36 -2.91 19.09 -55.19
C ASN A 36 -3.15 17.86 -54.31
N PHE A 37 -4.26 17.14 -54.42
CA PHE A 37 -4.66 16.09 -53.46
C PHE A 37 -5.15 14.81 -54.16
N LEU A 38 -5.00 13.69 -53.45
CA LEU A 38 -5.42 12.36 -53.89
C LEU A 38 -6.25 11.70 -52.79
N LEU A 39 -7.40 11.13 -53.12
CA LEU A 39 -8.16 10.20 -52.28
C LEU A 39 -7.89 8.79 -52.79
N GLN A 40 -7.41 7.90 -51.92
CA GLN A 40 -7.05 6.53 -52.28
C GLN A 40 -7.75 5.49 -51.40
N HIS A 41 -7.97 4.30 -51.97
CA HIS A 41 -8.51 3.13 -51.29
C HIS A 41 -7.69 1.86 -51.60
N ILE A 42 -7.68 0.87 -50.69
CA ILE A 42 -6.90 -0.36 -50.85
C ILE A 42 -7.53 -1.32 -51.89
N LYS A 43 -6.73 -1.84 -52.84
CA LYS A 43 -7.15 -2.84 -53.83
C LYS A 43 -7.44 -4.19 -53.18
N ALA A 44 -8.70 -4.61 -53.10
CA ALA A 44 -9.05 -5.99 -52.78
C ALA A 44 -8.70 -6.91 -53.97
N ARG A 45 -7.89 -7.99 -53.80
CA ARG A 45 -7.61 -8.94 -54.89
C ARG A 45 -7.78 -10.42 -54.57
N LYS A 46 -8.62 -11.06 -55.40
CA LYS A 46 -8.75 -12.49 -55.67
C LYS A 46 -7.51 -12.98 -56.44
N ASN A 47 -6.56 -13.69 -55.81
CA ASN A 47 -5.77 -14.80 -56.40
C ASN A 47 -4.64 -15.27 -55.45
N ALA A 48 -4.45 -16.60 -55.38
CA ALA A 48 -3.71 -17.30 -54.33
C ALA A 48 -2.18 -17.45 -54.54
N LEU A 49 -1.62 -17.06 -55.68
CA LEU A 49 -0.23 -17.38 -56.06
C LEU A 49 0.86 -16.40 -55.56
N PHE A 50 0.49 -15.24 -54.98
CA PHE A 50 1.44 -14.21 -54.55
C PHE A 50 1.81 -14.23 -53.05
N ARG A 51 1.44 -15.28 -52.30
CA ARG A 51 1.64 -15.36 -50.82
C ARG A 51 3.10 -15.65 -50.38
N GLY A 52 3.99 -16.06 -51.29
CA GLY A 52 5.27 -16.70 -50.92
C GLY A 52 6.52 -15.81 -50.82
N MET A 53 6.58 -14.65 -51.49
CA MET A 53 7.88 -13.99 -51.74
C MET A 53 8.05 -12.60 -51.10
N MET A 54 7.07 -12.11 -50.34
CA MET A 54 7.07 -10.74 -49.79
C MET A 54 7.10 -10.68 -48.25
N GLY A 55 7.25 -11.82 -47.58
CA GLY A 55 7.11 -11.96 -46.12
C GLY A 55 8.24 -11.42 -45.26
N THR A 56 9.26 -10.77 -45.83
CA THR A 56 10.46 -10.35 -45.08
C THR A 56 10.82 -8.88 -45.19
N LEU A 57 10.30 -8.13 -46.16
CA LEU A 57 10.67 -6.73 -46.39
C LEU A 57 9.54 -5.70 -46.16
N GLN A 58 8.28 -6.15 -46.05
CA GLN A 58 7.14 -5.27 -45.72
C GLN A 58 6.87 -5.18 -44.20
N ASN A 59 7.43 -6.09 -43.39
CA ASN A 59 7.15 -6.18 -41.94
C ASN A 59 7.81 -5.06 -41.09
N VAL A 60 8.52 -4.11 -41.72
CA VAL A 60 9.10 -2.92 -41.05
C VAL A 60 8.25 -1.66 -41.29
N PHE A 61 7.30 -1.70 -42.24
CA PHE A 61 6.46 -0.56 -42.59
C PHE A 61 5.02 -1.01 -42.87
N ASP A 62 4.21 -1.15 -41.82
CA ASP A 62 2.80 -0.70 -41.83
C ASP A 62 2.12 -0.93 -40.47
N THR A 63 2.03 0.16 -39.70
CA THR A 63 0.96 0.44 -38.74
C THR A 63 -0.40 0.36 -39.44
N LYS A 64 -1.46 -0.14 -38.78
CA LYS A 64 -2.86 -0.13 -39.29
C LYS A 64 -3.16 1.18 -40.04
N GLN A 65 -3.13 1.16 -41.37
CA GLN A 65 -3.67 2.25 -42.18
C GLN A 65 -5.13 1.90 -42.51
N PRO A 66 -6.09 2.76 -42.14
CA PRO A 66 -7.49 2.60 -42.54
C PRO A 66 -7.62 2.49 -44.07
N PRO A 67 -8.63 1.78 -44.60
CA PRO A 67 -8.76 1.44 -46.01
C PRO A 67 -8.87 2.64 -46.94
N TYR A 68 -9.20 3.83 -46.43
CA TYR A 68 -9.24 5.08 -47.18
C TYR A 68 -8.25 6.10 -46.63
N ARG A 69 -7.60 6.86 -47.53
CA ARG A 69 -6.69 7.95 -47.15
C ARG A 69 -6.71 9.14 -48.11
N ILE A 70 -6.41 10.32 -47.59
CA ILE A 70 -6.21 11.55 -48.37
C ILE A 70 -4.74 11.97 -48.30
N LEU A 71 -4.15 12.21 -49.46
CA LEU A 71 -2.75 12.63 -49.62
C LEU A 71 -2.66 14.01 -50.29
N TYR A 72 -1.62 14.76 -49.97
CA TYR A 72 -1.16 15.96 -50.68
C TYR A 72 0.02 15.64 -51.60
N ARG A 73 -0.05 16.06 -52.86
CA ARG A 73 0.98 15.86 -53.90
C ARG A 73 2.07 16.92 -53.80
N ARG A 74 3.31 16.48 -53.62
CA ARG A 74 4.48 17.36 -53.62
C ARG A 74 5.01 17.54 -55.05
N GLY A 75 4.37 18.43 -55.82
CA GLY A 75 4.76 18.73 -57.19
C GLY A 75 4.89 17.45 -58.06
N ALA A 76 5.98 17.33 -58.82
CA ALA A 76 6.25 16.17 -59.69
C ALA A 76 6.93 14.98 -58.97
N SER A 77 7.02 14.97 -57.64
CA SER A 77 7.68 13.90 -56.89
C SER A 77 6.74 12.74 -56.55
N THR A 78 7.31 11.55 -56.35
CA THR A 78 6.55 10.36 -55.89
C THR A 78 6.30 10.37 -54.38
N ILE A 79 6.74 11.40 -53.65
CA ILE A 79 6.56 11.53 -52.21
C ILE A 79 5.36 12.44 -51.97
N CYS A 80 4.34 11.90 -51.33
CA CYS A 80 3.13 12.62 -50.92
C CYS A 80 3.08 12.79 -49.40
N ILE A 81 2.19 13.63 -48.90
CA ILE A 81 1.94 13.80 -47.45
C ILE A 81 0.53 13.32 -47.14
N GLN A 82 0.39 12.33 -46.26
CA GLN A 82 -0.90 11.86 -45.78
C GLN A 82 -1.51 12.85 -44.78
N LEU A 83 -2.76 13.24 -45.01
CA LEU A 83 -3.46 14.25 -44.22
C LEU A 83 -4.65 13.68 -43.43
N ALA A 84 -5.31 12.65 -43.97
CA ALA A 84 -6.47 12.04 -43.34
C ALA A 84 -6.59 10.56 -43.71
N VAL A 85 -7.23 9.79 -42.83
CA VAL A 85 -7.57 8.37 -43.02
C VAL A 85 -8.97 8.08 -42.48
N ALA A 86 -9.66 7.08 -43.02
CA ALA A 86 -10.94 6.64 -42.47
C ALA A 86 -11.26 5.18 -42.80
N GLU A 87 -12.13 4.57 -42.00
CA GLU A 87 -12.61 3.19 -42.15
C GLU A 87 -13.75 3.07 -43.17
N THR A 88 -14.52 4.14 -43.36
CA THR A 88 -15.68 4.14 -44.26
C THR A 88 -15.57 5.20 -45.34
N GLU A 89 -16.10 4.88 -46.53
CA GLU A 89 -16.16 5.81 -47.66
C GLU A 89 -16.90 7.10 -47.31
N LYS A 90 -17.98 7.00 -46.52
CA LYS A 90 -18.77 8.16 -46.07
C LYS A 90 -17.96 9.12 -45.20
N GLN A 91 -17.11 8.60 -44.32
CA GLN A 91 -16.25 9.42 -43.45
C GLN A 91 -15.14 10.11 -44.24
N ILE A 92 -14.42 9.36 -45.09
CA ILE A 92 -13.34 9.95 -45.88
C ILE A 92 -13.87 10.95 -46.91
N ASP A 93 -15.09 10.76 -47.43
CA ASP A 93 -15.71 11.69 -48.37
C ASP A 93 -16.08 13.02 -47.71
N SER A 94 -16.50 12.99 -46.44
CA SER A 94 -16.70 14.22 -45.65
C SER A 94 -15.38 14.97 -45.46
N ALA A 95 -14.31 14.25 -45.12
CA ALA A 95 -12.96 14.82 -45.01
C ALA A 95 -12.46 15.36 -46.37
N TRP A 96 -12.72 14.66 -47.47
CA TRP A 96 -12.36 15.07 -48.82
C TRP A 96 -13.06 16.37 -49.21
N ASN A 97 -14.38 16.46 -49.03
CA ASN A 97 -15.14 17.68 -49.32
C ASN A 97 -14.63 18.86 -48.49
N TRP A 98 -14.33 18.64 -47.21
CA TRP A 98 -13.76 19.68 -46.36
C TRP A 98 -12.39 20.16 -46.87
N VAL A 99 -11.51 19.25 -47.30
CA VAL A 99 -10.21 19.57 -47.92
C VAL A 99 -10.40 20.38 -49.20
N GLN A 100 -11.36 20.01 -50.06
CA GLN A 100 -11.67 20.73 -51.30
C GLN A 100 -12.17 22.16 -51.03
N GLU A 101 -13.00 22.37 -50.02
CA GLU A 101 -13.60 23.69 -49.75
C GLU A 101 -12.67 24.61 -48.96
N ASN A 102 -11.85 24.06 -48.05
CA ASN A 102 -11.13 24.85 -47.05
C ASN A 102 -9.61 24.92 -47.25
N LEU A 103 -9.01 23.87 -47.84
CA LEU A 103 -7.56 23.77 -48.05
C LEU A 103 -7.19 24.05 -49.51
N ALA A 104 -7.82 23.37 -50.48
CA ALA A 104 -7.44 23.47 -51.90
C ALA A 104 -7.38 24.91 -52.45
N PRO A 105 -8.38 25.79 -52.25
CA PRO A 105 -8.38 27.13 -52.82
C PRO A 105 -7.27 28.02 -52.24
N LYS A 106 -6.80 27.73 -51.02
CA LYS A 106 -5.73 28.50 -50.35
C LYS A 106 -4.36 28.01 -50.76
N VAL A 107 -4.22 26.72 -51.04
CA VAL A 107 -2.99 26.10 -51.53
C VAL A 107 -2.71 26.51 -52.98
N ASP A 108 -3.74 26.73 -53.79
CA ASP A 108 -3.60 27.18 -55.18
C ASP A 108 -3.05 28.60 -55.34
N VAL A 109 -3.24 29.45 -54.33
CA VAL A 109 -2.78 30.85 -54.32
C VAL A 109 -1.30 30.99 -53.93
N LEU A 110 -0.70 29.95 -53.35
CA LEU A 110 0.72 29.96 -52.97
C LEU A 110 1.61 29.69 -54.18
N GLU A 111 2.73 30.40 -54.31
CA GLU A 111 3.60 30.34 -55.51
C GLU A 111 4.68 29.24 -55.42
N SER A 112 5.17 28.93 -54.21
CA SER A 112 6.23 27.94 -53.97
C SER A 112 5.71 26.62 -53.42
N ASN A 113 6.21 25.49 -53.95
CA ASN A 113 5.86 24.15 -53.46
C ASN A 113 6.30 23.90 -52.00
N LEU A 114 7.38 24.55 -51.54
CA LEU A 114 7.84 24.46 -50.16
C LEU A 114 6.88 25.19 -49.19
N GLU A 115 6.39 26.37 -49.58
CA GLU A 115 5.43 27.13 -48.78
C GLU A 115 4.08 26.43 -48.69
N LYS A 116 3.63 25.80 -49.78
CA LYS A 116 2.43 24.96 -49.79
C LYS A 116 2.54 23.80 -48.80
N GLU A 117 3.67 23.11 -48.80
CA GLU A 117 3.94 21.97 -47.94
C GLU A 117 3.93 22.37 -46.45
N GLU A 118 4.68 23.42 -46.10
CA GLU A 118 4.79 23.91 -44.72
C GLU A 118 3.45 24.45 -44.18
N TRP A 119 2.70 25.17 -45.02
CA TRP A 119 1.40 25.70 -44.66
C TRP A 119 0.37 24.60 -44.42
N ILE A 120 0.30 23.59 -45.30
CA ILE A 120 -0.61 22.44 -45.14
C ILE A 120 -0.25 21.65 -43.87
N ALA A 121 1.04 21.35 -43.66
CA ALA A 121 1.48 20.58 -42.51
C ALA A 121 1.14 21.31 -41.20
N THR A 122 1.39 22.62 -41.14
CA THR A 122 1.06 23.47 -39.99
C THR A 122 -0.44 23.53 -39.74
N LYS A 123 -1.25 23.67 -40.80
CA LYS A 123 -2.70 23.81 -40.68
C LYS A 123 -3.37 22.52 -40.22
N ILE A 124 -2.97 21.37 -40.78
CA ILE A 124 -3.48 20.06 -40.36
C ILE A 124 -3.04 19.73 -38.93
N ASN A 125 -1.77 19.99 -38.57
CA ASN A 125 -1.32 19.81 -37.19
C ASN A 125 -2.15 20.63 -36.19
N SER A 126 -2.40 21.91 -36.49
CA SER A 126 -3.23 22.77 -35.64
C SER A 126 -4.67 22.28 -35.48
N ILE A 127 -5.22 21.59 -36.48
CA ILE A 127 -6.57 21.02 -36.44
C ILE A 127 -6.59 19.78 -35.54
N VAL A 128 -5.61 18.89 -35.71
CA VAL A 128 -5.46 17.66 -34.92
C VAL A 128 -5.16 17.95 -33.44
N THR A 129 -4.48 19.05 -33.12
CA THR A 129 -4.17 19.43 -31.73
C THR A 129 -5.30 20.15 -30.98
N ARG A 130 -6.37 20.61 -31.65
CA ARG A 130 -7.47 21.34 -30.96
C ARG A 130 -8.60 20.44 -30.47
N THR A 131 -8.59 19.16 -30.83
CA THR A 131 -9.67 18.19 -30.58
C THR A 131 -9.40 17.21 -29.42
N ASP A 132 -8.25 17.29 -28.72
CA ASP A 132 -7.83 16.32 -27.68
C ASP A 132 -7.44 17.05 -26.38
N THR A 133 -8.25 16.98 -25.32
CA THR A 133 -8.07 17.75 -24.05
C THR A 133 -7.47 16.91 -22.91
N GLY A 134 -6.33 16.26 -23.13
CA GLY A 134 -5.61 15.47 -22.11
C GLY A 134 -4.46 16.23 -21.42
N THR A 135 -4.11 15.84 -20.19
CA THR A 135 -3.07 16.47 -19.34
C THR A 135 -1.62 16.14 -19.73
N ASP A 136 -1.36 15.06 -20.47
CA ASP A 136 0.00 14.69 -20.92
C ASP A 136 0.58 15.57 -22.05
N GLU A 137 -0.11 16.65 -22.44
CA GLU A 137 0.36 17.60 -23.47
C GLU A 137 1.65 18.33 -23.11
N VAL A 138 2.08 18.29 -21.84
CA VAL A 138 3.22 19.06 -21.34
C VAL A 138 4.56 18.31 -21.46
N SER A 139 4.55 17.04 -21.90
CA SER A 139 5.80 16.32 -22.21
C SER A 139 6.51 16.94 -23.42
N VAL A 140 7.81 17.23 -23.27
CA VAL A 140 8.67 17.79 -24.33
C VAL A 140 8.95 16.76 -25.44
N ASP A 141 8.74 15.47 -25.17
CA ASP A 141 8.99 14.37 -26.12
C ASP A 141 7.73 14.01 -26.93
N VAL A 142 7.80 14.29 -28.24
CA VAL A 142 6.74 14.01 -29.22
C VAL A 142 6.36 12.53 -29.28
N ASN A 143 7.32 11.61 -29.07
CA ASN A 143 7.07 10.18 -29.15
C ASN A 143 6.26 9.67 -27.94
N VAL A 144 6.54 10.23 -26.75
CA VAL A 144 5.80 9.89 -25.51
C VAL A 144 4.36 10.39 -25.59
N ARG A 145 4.14 11.59 -26.14
CA ARG A 145 2.79 12.13 -26.39
C ARG A 145 2.01 11.27 -27.38
N ASN A 146 2.63 10.84 -28.47
CA ASN A 146 2.01 9.97 -29.46
C ASN A 146 1.67 8.59 -28.88
N ALA A 147 2.58 8.02 -28.08
CA ALA A 147 2.35 6.74 -27.40
C ALA A 147 1.20 6.82 -26.37
N SER A 148 1.11 7.92 -25.60
CA SER A 148 0.01 8.14 -24.64
C SER A 148 -1.34 8.29 -25.34
N ARG A 149 -1.40 9.03 -26.45
CA ARG A 149 -2.62 9.13 -27.28
C ARG A 149 -3.03 7.77 -27.84
N SER A 150 -2.07 7.02 -28.41
CA SER A 150 -2.33 5.67 -28.92
C SER A 150 -2.82 4.75 -27.82
N PHE A 151 -2.25 4.81 -26.62
CA PHE A 151 -2.70 4.03 -25.46
C PHE A 151 -4.15 4.37 -25.10
N ARG A 152 -4.50 5.64 -24.93
CA ARG A 152 -5.87 6.04 -24.55
C ARG A 152 -6.91 5.67 -25.60
N GLN A 153 -6.63 5.93 -26.88
CA GLN A 153 -7.54 5.59 -27.98
C GLN A 153 -7.69 4.08 -28.19
N THR A 154 -6.63 3.30 -27.98
CA THR A 154 -6.65 1.85 -28.25
C THR A 154 -7.40 1.07 -27.18
N PHE A 155 -7.33 1.53 -25.92
CA PHE A 155 -7.82 0.81 -24.75
C PHE A 155 -9.00 1.50 -24.03
N ASP A 156 -9.52 2.61 -24.56
CA ASP A 156 -10.66 3.36 -24.00
C ASP A 156 -10.44 3.79 -22.54
N ILE A 157 -9.23 4.29 -22.27
CA ILE A 157 -8.75 4.63 -20.92
C ILE A 157 -9.11 6.09 -20.58
N PRO A 158 -9.55 6.39 -19.33
CA PRO A 158 -9.88 7.76 -18.90
C PRO A 158 -8.76 8.76 -19.14
N SER A 159 -9.12 10.03 -19.37
CA SER A 159 -8.16 11.12 -19.62
C SER A 159 -7.27 11.46 -18.41
N SER A 160 -7.63 10.99 -17.23
CA SER A 160 -6.86 11.15 -15.99
C SER A 160 -5.77 10.09 -15.80
N GLU A 161 -5.75 9.03 -16.60
CA GLU A 161 -4.73 7.98 -16.50
C GLU A 161 -3.44 8.42 -17.22
N HIS A 162 -2.33 8.43 -16.47
CA HIS A 162 -1.04 8.86 -16.99
C HIS A 162 -0.18 7.70 -17.48
N LEU A 163 0.34 7.81 -18.71
CA LEU A 163 1.28 6.84 -19.26
C LEU A 163 2.66 7.04 -18.63
N VAL A 164 3.19 6.00 -17.95
CA VAL A 164 4.52 6.02 -17.33
C VAL A 164 5.60 5.80 -18.38
N ASN A 165 5.46 4.75 -19.18
CA ASN A 165 6.39 4.45 -20.28
C ASN A 165 5.80 3.40 -21.25
N TYR A 166 6.45 3.19 -22.40
CA TYR A 166 6.11 2.15 -23.36
C TYR A 166 7.37 1.44 -23.90
N TYR A 167 7.23 0.16 -24.25
CA TYR A 167 8.34 -0.71 -24.64
C TYR A 167 7.93 -1.60 -25.82
N SER A 168 8.87 -1.88 -26.72
CA SER A 168 8.65 -2.94 -27.71
C SER A 168 8.76 -4.31 -27.05
N ALA A 169 7.80 -5.19 -27.32
CA ALA A 169 7.73 -6.52 -26.74
C ALA A 169 7.05 -7.52 -27.69
N ALA A 170 7.32 -8.80 -27.50
CA ALA A 170 6.54 -9.89 -28.08
C ALA A 170 5.63 -10.49 -27.01
N TYR A 171 4.33 -10.58 -27.27
CA TYR A 171 3.37 -11.25 -26.40
C TYR A 171 3.04 -12.64 -26.94
N HIS A 172 3.06 -13.65 -26.07
CA HIS A 172 2.83 -15.04 -26.45
C HIS A 172 1.44 -15.48 -26.00
N THR A 173 0.60 -15.83 -26.98
CA THR A 173 -0.68 -16.52 -26.75
C THR A 173 -0.49 -18.02 -26.92
N SER A 174 -1.49 -18.82 -26.52
CA SER A 174 -1.47 -20.30 -26.67
C SER A 174 -1.29 -20.78 -28.11
N ARG A 175 -1.54 -19.92 -29.11
CA ARG A 175 -1.49 -20.28 -30.55
C ARG A 175 -0.44 -19.50 -31.35
N LEU A 176 -0.13 -18.25 -30.98
CA LEU A 176 0.69 -17.32 -31.78
C LEU A 176 1.52 -16.38 -30.89
N THR A 177 2.69 -15.98 -31.38
CA THR A 177 3.49 -14.89 -30.80
C THR A 177 3.27 -13.62 -31.61
N SER A 178 2.79 -12.56 -30.97
CA SER A 178 2.48 -11.28 -31.59
C SER A 178 3.51 -10.24 -31.15
N GLN A 179 4.25 -9.63 -32.09
CA GLN A 179 5.17 -8.51 -31.79
C GLN A 179 4.37 -7.20 -31.72
N GLY A 180 4.59 -6.39 -30.70
CA GLY A 180 3.83 -5.17 -30.49
C GLY A 180 4.44 -4.23 -29.45
N TRP A 181 3.56 -3.43 -28.84
CA TRP A 181 3.91 -2.41 -27.86
C TRP A 181 3.28 -2.74 -26.51
N LEU A 182 4.11 -2.74 -25.47
CA LEU A 182 3.74 -2.83 -24.07
C LEU A 182 3.69 -1.41 -23.50
N TYR A 183 2.53 -0.97 -23.06
CA TYR A 183 2.28 0.30 -22.38
C TYR A 183 2.15 0.04 -20.88
N ILE A 184 2.78 0.88 -20.08
CA ILE A 184 2.67 0.86 -18.61
C ILE A 184 2.20 2.23 -18.17
N SER A 185 1.05 2.28 -17.50
CA SER A 185 0.47 3.47 -16.89
C SER A 185 0.43 3.31 -15.38
N GLU A 186 -0.10 4.30 -14.66
CA GLU A 186 -0.19 4.28 -13.19
C GLU A 186 -0.98 3.10 -12.63
N ASN A 187 -2.02 2.66 -13.34
CA ASN A 187 -2.95 1.63 -12.91
C ASN A 187 -3.05 0.43 -13.87
N TYR A 188 -2.47 0.51 -15.08
CA TYR A 188 -2.63 -0.53 -16.11
C TYR A 188 -1.30 -0.96 -16.76
N VAL A 189 -1.28 -2.21 -17.19
CA VAL A 189 -0.35 -2.75 -18.18
C VAL A 189 -1.16 -3.14 -19.40
N ALA A 190 -0.84 -2.55 -20.54
CA ALA A 190 -1.55 -2.86 -21.78
C ALA A 190 -0.59 -3.32 -22.86
N PHE A 191 -1.00 -4.29 -23.67
CA PHE A 191 -0.26 -4.73 -24.83
C PHE A 191 -1.13 -4.67 -26.07
N TYR A 192 -0.58 -4.08 -27.12
CA TYR A 192 -1.23 -3.99 -28.41
C TYR A 192 -0.31 -4.50 -29.52
N SER A 193 -0.86 -5.41 -30.33
CA SER A 193 -0.26 -5.86 -31.58
C SER A 193 -1.32 -6.04 -32.65
N PHE A 194 -0.97 -5.72 -33.89
CA PHE A 194 -1.78 -6.05 -35.05
C PHE A 194 -0.87 -6.67 -36.10
N LEU A 195 -0.96 -7.99 -36.28
CA LEU A 195 -0.07 -8.75 -37.14
C LEU A 195 -0.90 -9.68 -38.02
N LEU A 196 -0.72 -9.61 -39.35
CA LEU A 196 -1.41 -10.45 -40.35
C LEU A 196 -2.95 -10.38 -40.29
N GLY A 197 -3.51 -9.21 -39.96
CA GLY A 197 -4.96 -9.01 -39.83
C GLY A 197 -5.54 -9.53 -38.51
N ILE A 198 -4.70 -10.04 -37.60
CA ILE A 198 -5.11 -10.49 -36.27
C ILE A 198 -4.74 -9.40 -35.27
N GLU A 199 -5.76 -8.83 -34.63
CA GLU A 199 -5.61 -7.88 -33.54
C GLU A 199 -5.44 -8.62 -32.21
N THR A 200 -4.37 -8.30 -31.50
CA THR A 200 -4.11 -8.77 -30.14
C THR A 200 -4.10 -7.56 -29.21
N LYS A 201 -5.15 -7.45 -28.40
CA LYS A 201 -5.28 -6.46 -27.33
C LYS A 201 -5.25 -7.18 -25.99
N LEU A 202 -4.47 -6.65 -25.06
CA LEU A 202 -4.43 -7.08 -23.67
C LEU A 202 -4.43 -5.82 -22.81
N LEU A 203 -5.29 -5.77 -21.81
CA LEU A 203 -5.31 -4.74 -20.80
C LEU A 203 -5.42 -5.45 -19.46
N VAL A 204 -4.42 -5.26 -18.60
CA VAL A 204 -4.34 -5.87 -17.27
C VAL A 204 -4.26 -4.75 -16.26
N GLU A 205 -5.18 -4.72 -15.32
CA GLU A 205 -5.09 -3.82 -14.18
C GLU A 205 -3.93 -4.25 -13.28
N LEU A 206 -3.09 -3.29 -12.88
CA LEU A 206 -1.94 -3.58 -12.01
C LEU A 206 -2.39 -4.26 -10.72
N LYS A 207 -3.58 -3.91 -10.21
CA LYS A 207 -4.11 -4.52 -8.99
C LYS A 207 -4.45 -6.01 -9.13
N ASP A 208 -4.58 -6.51 -10.36
CA ASP A 208 -4.92 -7.92 -10.62
C ASP A 208 -3.69 -8.79 -10.88
N ILE A 209 -2.49 -8.22 -10.82
CA ILE A 209 -1.23 -8.96 -10.97
C ILE A 209 -0.85 -9.62 -9.63
N GLN A 210 -0.78 -10.95 -9.61
CA GLN A 210 -0.39 -11.76 -8.45
C GLN A 210 1.09 -12.15 -8.43
N ASP A 211 1.75 -12.22 -9.57
CA ASP A 211 3.17 -12.60 -9.64
C ASP A 211 3.82 -11.99 -10.88
N ILE A 212 5.07 -11.57 -10.74
CA ILE A 212 5.88 -11.02 -11.83
C ILE A 212 7.22 -11.75 -11.78
N LYS A 213 7.56 -12.50 -12.83
CA LYS A 213 8.80 -13.27 -12.91
C LYS A 213 9.67 -12.84 -14.08
N LYS A 214 10.97 -12.72 -13.82
CA LYS A 214 11.98 -12.64 -14.88
C LYS A 214 12.21 -14.05 -15.43
N GLU A 215 11.96 -14.25 -16.72
CA GLU A 215 12.18 -15.53 -17.38
C GLU A 215 13.16 -15.40 -18.55
N LYS A 216 13.59 -16.55 -19.09
CA LYS A 216 14.38 -16.63 -20.33
C LYS A 216 13.43 -16.98 -21.47
N SER A 217 13.59 -16.34 -22.64
CA SER A 217 12.84 -16.74 -23.82
C SER A 217 13.20 -18.17 -24.22
N LYS A 218 12.20 -18.96 -24.65
CA LYS A 218 12.35 -20.39 -25.02
C LYS A 218 13.39 -20.65 -26.14
N ARG A 219 13.89 -19.61 -26.82
CA ARG A 219 14.83 -19.69 -27.95
C ARG A 219 16.09 -18.81 -27.78
N GLY A 220 16.24 -18.07 -26.68
CA GLY A 220 17.32 -17.11 -26.47
C GLY A 220 18.36 -17.54 -25.43
N VAL A 221 19.64 -17.18 -25.67
CA VAL A 221 20.75 -17.33 -24.70
C VAL A 221 20.71 -16.23 -23.62
N PHE A 222 19.97 -15.15 -23.86
CA PHE A 222 19.81 -14.01 -22.96
C PHE A 222 18.47 -14.04 -22.22
N SER A 223 18.43 -13.48 -21.02
CA SER A 223 17.22 -13.36 -20.21
C SER A 223 16.47 -12.08 -20.57
N ASP A 224 15.51 -12.17 -21.50
CA ASP A 224 14.83 -11.04 -22.16
C ASP A 224 13.30 -11.06 -21.98
N ALA A 225 12.79 -11.86 -21.04
CA ALA A 225 11.36 -12.09 -20.88
C ALA A 225 10.85 -11.78 -19.46
N ILE A 226 9.58 -11.39 -19.39
CA ILE A 226 8.80 -11.20 -18.17
C ILE A 226 7.51 -12.01 -18.30
N LYS A 227 7.17 -12.72 -17.24
CA LYS A 227 5.90 -13.43 -17.09
C LYS A 227 5.08 -12.74 -16.02
N LEU A 228 3.88 -12.29 -16.36
CA LEU A 228 2.88 -11.81 -15.41
C LEU A 228 1.88 -12.94 -15.16
N VAL A 229 1.48 -13.12 -13.91
CA VAL A 229 0.39 -14.02 -13.51
C VAL A 229 -0.68 -13.17 -12.86
N THR A 230 -1.91 -13.22 -13.38
CA THR A 230 -3.06 -12.46 -12.87
C THR A 230 -3.87 -13.27 -11.85
N LYS A 231 -4.86 -12.64 -11.21
CA LYS A 231 -5.70 -13.25 -10.17
C LYS A 231 -6.46 -14.49 -10.62
N ASP A 232 -6.92 -14.47 -11.85
CA ASP A 232 -7.55 -15.57 -12.58
C ASP A 232 -6.52 -16.59 -13.14
N LYS A 233 -5.31 -16.60 -12.57
CA LYS A 233 -4.19 -17.47 -12.94
C LYS A 233 -3.82 -17.42 -14.42
N GLN A 234 -4.25 -16.41 -15.17
CA GLN A 234 -3.80 -16.25 -16.53
C GLN A 234 -2.33 -15.87 -16.55
N GLU A 235 -1.60 -16.54 -17.43
CA GLU A 235 -0.18 -16.32 -17.60
C GLU A 235 0.06 -15.49 -18.86
N HIS A 236 0.55 -14.26 -18.65
CA HIS A 236 0.90 -13.36 -19.73
C HIS A 236 2.41 -13.31 -19.90
N PHE A 237 2.92 -13.86 -21.00
CA PHE A 237 4.35 -13.96 -21.25
C PHE A 237 4.80 -12.94 -22.31
N PHE A 238 5.72 -12.05 -21.92
CA PHE A 238 6.33 -11.03 -22.76
C PHE A 238 7.81 -11.34 -22.97
N SER A 239 8.28 -11.36 -24.22
CA SER A 239 9.71 -11.54 -24.57
C SER A 239 10.22 -10.42 -25.47
N ASN A 240 11.48 -10.49 -25.91
CA ASN A 240 12.14 -9.45 -26.70
C ASN A 240 12.19 -8.08 -25.97
N LEU A 241 12.21 -8.09 -24.64
CA LEU A 241 12.30 -6.88 -23.83
C LEU A 241 13.77 -6.47 -23.67
N PHE A 242 14.25 -5.57 -24.53
CA PHE A 242 15.60 -5.00 -24.44
C PHE A 242 15.89 -4.31 -23.10
N LYS A 243 14.83 -3.79 -22.46
CA LYS A 243 14.88 -3.11 -21.16
C LYS A 243 14.16 -3.91 -20.07
N ARG A 244 14.29 -5.24 -20.08
CA ARG A 244 13.59 -6.15 -19.16
C ARG A 244 13.69 -5.73 -17.69
N ASP A 245 14.88 -5.39 -17.21
CA ASP A 245 15.06 -5.03 -15.79
C ASP A 245 14.36 -3.72 -15.44
N GLU A 246 14.36 -2.74 -16.34
CA GLU A 246 13.62 -1.48 -16.20
C GLU A 246 12.10 -1.72 -16.15
N VAL A 247 11.59 -2.56 -17.07
CA VAL A 247 10.17 -2.95 -17.12
C VAL A 247 9.77 -3.67 -15.83
N TYR A 248 10.56 -4.65 -15.39
CA TYR A 248 10.31 -5.40 -14.17
C TYR A 248 10.27 -4.49 -12.93
N ASP A 249 11.27 -3.62 -12.77
CA ASP A 249 11.35 -2.71 -11.64
C ASP A 249 10.18 -1.72 -11.62
N THR A 250 9.80 -1.19 -12.79
CA THR A 250 8.65 -0.27 -12.93
C THR A 250 7.35 -0.97 -12.55
N LEU A 251 7.12 -2.20 -13.05
CA LEU A 251 5.93 -2.96 -12.74
C LEU A 251 5.85 -3.32 -11.26
N ILE A 252 6.94 -3.81 -10.66
CA ILE A 252 6.97 -4.12 -9.23
C ILE A 252 6.66 -2.88 -8.39
N GLN A 253 7.19 -1.71 -8.74
CA GLN A 253 6.94 -0.47 -8.02
C GLN A 253 5.46 -0.04 -8.15
N LEU A 254 4.92 0.03 -9.36
CA LEU A 254 3.55 0.47 -9.60
C LEU A 254 2.52 -0.53 -9.07
N THR A 255 2.75 -1.83 -9.25
CA THR A 255 1.91 -2.87 -8.63
C THR A 255 1.99 -2.79 -7.12
N GLY A 256 3.18 -2.60 -6.52
CA GLY A 256 3.34 -2.40 -5.08
C GLY A 256 2.55 -1.20 -4.56
N LEU A 257 2.57 -0.07 -5.28
CA LEU A 257 1.77 1.13 -4.96
C LEU A 257 0.27 0.88 -5.10
N ALA A 258 -0.17 0.25 -6.19
CA ALA A 258 -1.57 -0.13 -6.39
C ALA A 258 -2.06 -1.08 -5.28
N MET A 259 -1.22 -2.02 -4.85
CA MET A 259 -1.49 -2.94 -3.74
C MET A 259 -1.55 -2.23 -2.39
N GLN A 260 -0.64 -1.30 -2.09
CA GLN A 260 -0.70 -0.52 -0.85
C GLN A 260 -1.97 0.31 -0.77
N ARG A 261 -2.38 0.93 -1.88
CA ARG A 261 -3.69 1.59 -1.99
C ARG A 261 -4.79 0.60 -1.65
N LEU A 262 -4.81 -0.58 -2.29
CA LEU A 262 -5.83 -1.59 -2.06
C LEU A 262 -5.86 -2.14 -0.62
N LEU A 263 -4.69 -2.34 0.01
CA LEU A 263 -4.57 -2.84 1.38
C LEU A 263 -5.02 -1.82 2.43
N LYS A 264 -4.63 -0.55 2.29
CA LYS A 264 -5.17 0.56 3.12
C LYS A 264 -6.69 0.64 3.01
N ASN A 265 -7.20 0.38 1.82
CA ASN A 265 -8.61 0.42 1.49
C ASN A 265 -9.39 -0.82 1.99
N THR A 266 -8.73 -1.96 2.20
CA THR A 266 -9.33 -3.18 2.76
C THR A 266 -9.21 -3.27 4.27
N SER A 267 -8.36 -2.47 4.91
CA SER A 267 -8.19 -2.47 6.36
C SER A 267 -9.32 -1.76 7.13
N MET A 268 -10.19 -1.04 6.43
CA MET A 268 -11.25 -0.27 7.04
C MET A 268 -12.64 -0.90 6.80
N GLY A 269 -13.50 -0.87 7.81
CA GLY A 269 -14.95 -0.83 7.63
C GLY A 269 -15.44 0.50 7.04
N SER A 270 -14.52 1.25 6.45
CA SER A 270 -14.63 2.61 5.90
C SER A 270 -13.82 2.66 4.58
N SER A 271 -14.15 3.62 3.72
CA SER A 271 -13.91 3.55 2.28
C SER A 271 -12.45 3.51 1.83
N PRO A 272 -12.18 2.87 0.67
CA PRO A 272 -11.03 3.14 -0.15
C PRO A 272 -10.79 4.64 -0.44
N GLY A 273 -9.57 5.17 -0.19
CA GLY A 273 -9.08 6.42 -0.81
C GLY A 273 -8.78 7.66 0.06
N ALA A 274 -8.70 7.59 1.39
CA ALA A 274 -8.59 8.80 2.23
C ALA A 274 -7.18 9.44 2.35
N GLU A 275 -6.07 8.72 2.10
CA GLU A 275 -4.73 9.28 2.41
C GLU A 275 -3.68 9.17 1.30
N ILE A 276 -3.85 9.87 0.17
CA ILE A 276 -2.71 10.20 -0.72
C ILE A 276 -2.21 11.64 -0.52
N ILE A 277 -2.89 12.49 0.24
CA ILE A 277 -2.52 13.92 0.33
C ILE A 277 -1.59 14.25 1.53
N ALA A 278 -1.40 13.37 2.51
CA ALA A 278 -0.55 13.70 3.67
C ALA A 278 0.97 13.64 3.44
N ILE A 279 1.46 13.16 2.28
CA ILE A 279 2.91 13.13 1.97
C ILE A 279 3.30 14.16 0.88
N ASN A 280 2.33 14.88 0.30
CA ASN A 280 2.59 15.96 -0.66
C ASN A 280 2.47 17.33 0.01
N THR A 281 3.44 17.70 0.84
CA THR A 281 3.68 19.13 1.14
C THR A 281 4.69 19.70 0.14
N ALA A 282 4.25 19.91 -1.09
CA ALA A 282 4.70 20.97 -2.01
C ALA A 282 3.89 20.90 -3.33
N ASP A 283 3.04 21.91 -3.54
CA ASP A 283 2.30 22.29 -4.74
C ASP A 283 1.24 21.34 -5.35
N ASP A 284 0.06 21.93 -5.53
CA ASP A 284 -1.14 21.43 -6.20
C ASP A 284 -0.84 20.83 -7.59
N MET A 285 -1.16 19.56 -7.81
CA MET A 285 -1.03 18.88 -9.11
C MET A 285 -2.37 18.65 -9.82
N VAL A 286 -3.28 19.62 -9.78
CA VAL A 286 -4.30 19.78 -10.83
C VAL A 286 -4.43 21.27 -11.16
N PRO A 287 -3.75 21.79 -12.19
CA PRO A 287 -4.00 23.15 -12.62
C PRO A 287 -5.37 23.21 -13.29
N SER A 288 -6.24 24.06 -12.75
CA SER A 288 -7.48 24.50 -13.40
C SER A 288 -7.19 25.05 -14.81
N GLU A 289 -8.20 25.14 -15.68
CA GLU A 289 -8.05 25.73 -17.03
C GLU A 289 -7.40 27.14 -17.00
N LYS A 290 -7.56 27.88 -15.90
CA LYS A 290 -6.93 29.19 -15.68
C LYS A 290 -5.44 29.08 -15.32
N GLU A 291 -5.04 28.05 -14.58
CA GLU A 291 -3.64 27.79 -14.23
C GLU A 291 -2.87 27.19 -15.41
N ILE A 292 -3.50 26.39 -16.27
CA ILE A 292 -2.91 25.92 -17.54
C ILE A 292 -2.58 27.11 -18.47
N ALA A 293 -3.42 28.15 -18.48
CA ALA A 293 -3.14 29.38 -19.21
C ALA A 293 -1.99 30.20 -18.59
N ALA A 294 -1.80 30.13 -17.26
CA ALA A 294 -0.70 30.77 -16.55
C ALA A 294 0.64 29.99 -16.68
N ILE A 295 0.61 28.67 -16.75
CA ILE A 295 1.79 27.83 -16.99
C ILE A 295 2.34 28.07 -18.40
N LYS A 296 1.47 28.35 -19.38
CA LYS A 296 1.86 28.72 -20.75
C LYS A 296 2.58 30.08 -20.85
N SER A 297 2.55 30.92 -19.81
CA SER A 297 3.26 32.21 -19.79
C SER A 297 4.59 32.18 -19.03
N LEU A 298 4.98 31.05 -18.43
CA LEU A 298 6.25 30.88 -17.72
C LEU A 298 7.44 30.60 -18.66
N PRO A 299 8.68 30.96 -18.26
CA PRO A 299 9.89 30.59 -18.98
C PRO A 299 10.06 29.06 -19.10
N ALA A 300 10.58 28.58 -20.25
CA ALA A 300 10.71 27.15 -20.55
C ALA A 300 11.46 26.33 -19.47
N ALA A 301 12.43 26.94 -18.77
CA ALA A 301 13.19 26.29 -17.71
C ALA A 301 12.40 26.06 -16.40
N GLU A 302 11.37 26.86 -16.11
CA GLU A 302 10.48 26.70 -14.95
C GLU A 302 9.36 25.68 -15.27
N VAL A 303 8.81 25.72 -16.48
CA VAL A 303 7.86 24.72 -16.99
C VAL A 303 8.47 23.31 -16.95
N GLN A 304 9.77 23.18 -17.27
CA GLN A 304 10.50 21.92 -17.25
C GLN A 304 10.76 21.36 -15.84
N LYS A 305 10.73 22.21 -14.80
CA LYS A 305 10.79 21.79 -13.39
C LYS A 305 9.44 21.35 -12.84
N LEU A 306 8.35 22.00 -13.29
CA LEU A 306 6.97 21.70 -12.89
C LEU A 306 6.42 20.43 -13.57
N VAL A 307 6.96 20.06 -14.74
CA VAL A 307 6.51 18.89 -15.52
C VAL A 307 7.67 17.94 -15.77
N GLN A 308 8.15 17.33 -14.68
CA GLN A 308 9.09 16.21 -14.81
C GLN A 308 8.32 14.93 -15.19
N PRO A 309 8.84 14.09 -16.11
CA PRO A 309 8.20 12.83 -16.46
C PRO A 309 8.01 11.95 -15.21
N LEU A 310 6.85 11.32 -15.06
CA LEU A 310 6.51 10.44 -13.91
C LEU A 310 7.60 9.40 -13.61
N LYS A 311 8.26 8.88 -14.64
CA LYS A 311 9.43 8.00 -14.51
C LYS A 311 10.62 8.61 -13.76
N MET A 312 10.94 9.88 -14.03
CA MET A 312 12.04 10.58 -13.35
C MET A 312 11.67 10.89 -11.91
N ASN A 313 10.40 11.22 -11.66
CA ASN A 313 9.84 11.32 -10.31
C ASN A 313 9.92 9.98 -9.55
N LEU A 314 9.53 8.87 -10.16
CA LEU A 314 9.61 7.52 -9.54
C LEU A 314 11.06 7.13 -9.20
N ALA A 315 12.02 7.47 -10.05
CA ALA A 315 13.44 7.21 -9.80
C ALA A 315 13.99 8.05 -8.65
N MET A 316 13.68 9.36 -8.62
CA MET A 316 14.04 10.24 -7.50
C MET A 316 13.36 9.82 -6.21
N GLN A 317 12.07 9.45 -6.25
CA GLN A 317 11.34 8.92 -5.12
C GLN A 317 12.00 7.66 -4.56
N LYS A 318 12.37 6.70 -5.43
CA LYS A 318 13.10 5.49 -5.02
C LYS A 318 14.44 5.84 -4.37
N GLN A 319 15.17 6.81 -4.91
CA GLN A 319 16.43 7.27 -4.33
C GLN A 319 16.23 7.91 -2.95
N ASN A 320 15.25 8.80 -2.80
CA ASN A 320 14.91 9.46 -1.54
C ASN A 320 14.36 8.46 -0.51
N GLU A 321 13.56 7.48 -0.93
CA GLU A 321 13.11 6.38 -0.08
C GLU A 321 14.28 5.56 0.46
N LEU A 322 15.21 5.13 -0.41
CA LEU A 322 16.40 4.39 0.02
C LEU A 322 17.27 5.21 0.97
N PHE A 323 17.47 6.50 0.68
CA PHE A 323 18.22 7.42 1.53
C PHE A 323 17.58 7.55 2.93
N ARG A 324 16.26 7.80 2.99
CA ARG A 324 15.52 7.89 4.25
C ARG A 324 15.55 6.59 5.05
N ILE A 325 15.36 5.44 4.40
CA ILE A 325 15.38 4.13 5.07
C ILE A 325 16.77 3.82 5.63
N HIS A 326 17.82 4.11 4.87
CA HIS A 326 19.19 3.82 5.26
C HIS A 326 19.59 4.63 6.51
N PHE A 327 19.37 5.94 6.51
CA PHE A 327 19.71 6.83 7.63
C PHE A 327 18.57 7.01 8.66
N ARG A 328 17.44 6.34 8.48
CA ARG A 328 16.25 6.40 9.36
C ARG A 328 15.72 7.82 9.56
N LEU A 329 15.63 8.55 8.46
CA LEU A 329 15.17 9.94 8.44
C LEU A 329 13.64 10.04 8.33
N PRO A 330 13.05 11.15 8.80
CA PRO A 330 11.62 11.43 8.61
C PRO A 330 11.19 11.38 7.14
N ALA A 331 9.91 11.06 6.91
CA ALA A 331 9.34 10.95 5.57
C ALA A 331 9.44 12.24 4.73
N SER A 332 9.58 13.41 5.38
CA SER A 332 9.72 14.72 4.74
C SER A 332 11.09 14.97 4.08
N GLU A 333 12.10 14.15 4.38
CA GLU A 333 13.47 14.40 3.95
C GLU A 333 13.76 13.83 2.55
N ASN A 334 14.44 14.61 1.72
CA ASN A 334 14.88 14.21 0.39
C ASN A 334 16.40 14.42 0.25
N LEU A 335 17.04 13.60 -0.58
CA LEU A 335 18.45 13.78 -0.86
C LEU A 335 18.63 15.02 -1.73
N ASN A 336 19.18 16.10 -1.17
CA ASN A 336 19.43 17.35 -1.92
C ASN A 336 20.76 17.31 -2.67
N TYR A 337 21.83 16.82 -2.02
CA TYR A 337 23.16 16.72 -2.63
C TYR A 337 24.05 15.68 -1.91
N GLU A 338 24.97 15.06 -2.65
CA GLU A 338 25.95 14.10 -2.13
C GLU A 338 27.35 14.44 -2.68
N VAL A 339 28.38 14.32 -1.84
CA VAL A 339 29.77 14.56 -2.22
C VAL A 339 30.71 13.57 -1.52
N PRO A 340 31.73 13.01 -2.19
CA PRO A 340 32.70 12.17 -1.51
C PRO A 340 33.66 13.02 -0.66
N VAL A 341 34.01 12.53 0.53
CA VAL A 341 34.85 13.25 1.50
C VAL A 341 35.89 12.36 2.16
N ASN A 342 36.95 12.97 2.69
CA ASN A 342 37.73 12.38 3.78
C ASN A 342 37.33 13.08 5.09
N TYR A 343 36.76 12.32 6.01
CA TYR A 343 36.41 12.75 7.35
C TYR A 343 37.56 12.48 8.32
N ILE A 344 37.88 13.47 9.16
CA ILE A 344 38.87 13.40 10.22
C ILE A 344 38.19 13.72 11.56
N PRO A 345 38.11 12.74 12.50
CA PRO A 345 37.53 12.95 13.82
C PRO A 345 38.43 13.81 14.72
N GLU A 346 37.86 14.34 15.80
CA GLU A 346 38.57 15.25 16.73
C GLU A 346 39.78 14.59 17.40
N GLU A 347 39.68 13.31 17.79
CA GLU A 347 40.77 12.59 18.45
C GLU A 347 42.00 12.44 17.55
N ALA A 348 41.80 12.19 16.25
CA ALA A 348 42.88 12.13 15.27
C ALA A 348 43.55 13.50 15.08
N GLN A 349 42.79 14.60 15.17
CA GLN A 349 43.32 15.97 15.09
C GLN A 349 44.22 16.29 16.29
N LYS A 350 43.87 15.81 17.50
CA LYS A 350 44.68 15.99 18.72
C LYS A 350 45.99 15.20 18.65
N GLN A 351 45.96 13.98 18.10
CA GLN A 351 47.16 13.16 17.92
C GLN A 351 48.15 13.73 16.88
N GLU A 352 47.65 14.30 15.77
CA GLU A 352 48.50 15.02 14.81
C GLU A 352 49.16 16.27 15.41
N ALA A 353 48.53 16.90 16.41
CA ALA A 353 49.05 18.08 17.09
C ALA A 353 50.08 17.76 18.19
N ASP A 354 49.92 16.65 18.91
CA ASP A 354 50.78 16.28 20.07
C ASP A 354 52.03 15.45 19.71
N GLY A 355 52.20 15.01 18.46
CA GLY A 355 53.45 14.41 17.96
C GLY A 355 53.90 13.10 18.64
N SER A 356 53.08 12.50 19.52
CA SER A 356 53.41 11.26 20.23
C SER A 356 52.76 10.05 19.55
N SER A 357 53.60 9.13 19.07
CA SER A 357 53.18 7.85 18.48
C SER A 357 53.53 6.71 19.43
N SER A 358 52.76 6.56 20.51
CA SER A 358 52.81 5.35 21.35
C SER A 358 51.71 4.38 20.90
N PRO A 359 51.99 3.08 20.70
CA PRO A 359 51.00 2.11 20.21
C PRO A 359 50.28 1.41 21.37
N ASN A 360 49.07 1.84 21.72
CA ASN A 360 48.14 1.12 22.60
C ASN A 360 47.05 0.43 21.76
N GLN A 361 46.71 -0.82 22.07
CA GLN A 361 45.92 -1.72 21.22
C GLN A 361 44.45 -1.30 20.98
N ASN A 362 43.91 -0.29 21.68
CA ASN A 362 42.58 0.31 21.40
C ASN A 362 42.59 1.40 20.30
N GLN A 363 43.68 1.54 19.54
CA GLN A 363 43.94 2.63 18.59
C GLN A 363 43.31 2.53 17.21
N ALA A 364 42.43 1.56 16.94
CA ALA A 364 41.84 1.41 15.60
C ALA A 364 40.88 2.57 15.20
N ALA A 365 40.43 3.40 16.16
CA ALA A 365 39.43 4.45 15.95
C ALA A 365 39.97 5.81 15.43
N ALA A 366 41.26 6.10 15.58
CA ALA A 366 41.86 7.39 15.21
C ALA A 366 42.30 7.47 13.72
N GLY A 367 41.50 6.92 12.82
CA GLY A 367 41.80 6.88 11.38
C GLY A 367 41.10 7.99 10.60
N ASN A 368 41.72 8.43 9.50
CA ASN A 368 41.00 9.18 8.46
C ASN A 368 39.98 8.25 7.78
N PHE A 369 38.73 8.68 7.68
CA PHE A 369 37.65 7.90 7.05
C PHE A 369 37.36 8.44 5.65
N THR A 370 37.38 7.58 4.63
CA THR A 370 36.90 7.96 3.29
C THR A 370 35.44 7.55 3.17
N GLY A 371 34.57 8.49 2.81
CA GLY A 371 33.14 8.24 2.79
C GLY A 371 32.38 9.20 1.89
N LYS A 372 31.06 9.15 2.02
CA LYS A 372 30.13 10.05 1.35
C LYS A 372 29.48 10.95 2.38
N LEU A 373 29.35 12.23 2.05
CA LEU A 373 28.64 13.22 2.86
C LEU A 373 27.41 13.68 2.08
N SER A 374 26.24 13.47 2.65
CA SER A 374 24.95 13.71 1.99
C SER A 374 24.10 14.68 2.82
N ILE A 375 23.43 15.61 2.14
CA ILE A 375 22.61 16.66 2.76
C ILE A 375 21.15 16.49 2.34
N SER A 376 20.26 16.62 3.33
CA SER A 376 18.82 16.85 3.16
C SER A 376 18.40 18.20 3.74
N GLU A 377 17.10 18.47 3.75
CA GLU A 377 16.49 19.72 4.21
C GLU A 377 16.88 20.05 5.67
N ALA A 378 16.93 19.03 6.53
CA ALA A 378 17.23 19.18 7.95
C ALA A 378 18.42 18.36 8.47
N TYR A 379 19.03 17.47 7.67
CA TYR A 379 20.08 16.56 8.14
C TYR A 379 21.33 16.55 7.26
N LEU A 380 22.46 16.30 7.91
CA LEU A 380 23.75 15.99 7.32
C LEU A 380 24.11 14.55 7.69
N THR A 381 24.38 13.71 6.70
CA THR A 381 24.62 12.28 6.89
C THR A 381 25.98 11.90 6.33
N PHE A 382 26.67 10.99 7.02
CA PHE A 382 27.95 10.46 6.59
C PHE A 382 27.97 8.95 6.69
N GLU A 383 28.52 8.29 5.66
CA GLU A 383 28.78 6.86 5.65
C GLU A 383 30.20 6.60 5.12
N SER A 384 30.98 5.82 5.87
CA SER A 384 32.30 5.35 5.44
C SER A 384 32.18 4.30 4.33
N THR A 385 33.02 4.44 3.30
CA THR A 385 33.12 3.45 2.21
C THR A 385 34.03 2.27 2.55
N ASP A 386 34.79 2.36 3.64
CA ASP A 386 35.70 1.31 4.08
C ASP A 386 34.96 0.28 4.94
N LYS A 387 34.92 -0.98 4.48
CA LYS A 387 34.27 -2.08 5.19
C LYS A 387 34.99 -2.48 6.48
N LEU A 388 36.28 -2.16 6.62
CA LEU A 388 37.07 -2.47 7.82
C LEU A 388 36.96 -1.37 8.88
N LYS A 389 36.58 -0.15 8.46
CA LYS A 389 36.43 1.03 9.31
C LYS A 389 35.06 1.67 9.06
N THR A 390 34.02 1.01 9.58
CA THR A 390 32.65 1.49 9.46
C THR A 390 32.42 2.64 10.45
N LEU A 391 32.03 3.78 9.92
CA LEU A 391 31.57 4.93 10.67
C LEU A 391 30.36 5.51 9.94
N GLU A 392 29.27 5.67 10.67
CA GLU A 392 28.05 6.28 10.19
C GLU A 392 27.55 7.30 11.21
N PHE A 393 27.01 8.42 10.75
CA PHE A 393 26.28 9.33 11.61
C PHE A 393 25.26 10.16 10.84
N VAL A 394 24.27 10.63 11.59
CA VAL A 394 23.22 11.52 11.14
C VAL A 394 23.22 12.71 12.08
N LEU A 395 23.62 13.88 11.57
CA LEU A 395 23.65 15.13 12.31
C LEU A 395 22.49 16.01 11.84
N PRO A 396 21.48 16.26 12.68
CA PRO A 396 20.50 17.29 12.36
C PRO A 396 21.20 18.65 12.30
N LEU A 397 20.91 19.44 11.27
CA LEU A 397 21.60 20.69 11.00
C LEU A 397 21.45 21.72 12.13
N TYR A 398 20.35 21.67 12.89
CA TYR A 398 20.14 22.49 14.08
C TYR A 398 21.04 22.10 15.27
N THR A 399 21.76 20.98 15.22
CA THR A 399 22.82 20.64 16.19
C THR A 399 24.18 21.24 15.84
N ILE A 400 24.35 21.75 14.62
CA ILE A 400 25.62 22.32 14.14
C ILE A 400 25.69 23.79 14.54
N ARG A 401 26.59 24.14 15.47
CA ARG A 401 26.75 25.51 15.97
C ARG A 401 27.60 26.37 15.07
N ARG A 402 28.64 25.79 14.46
CA ARG A 402 29.61 26.55 13.67
C ARG A 402 30.12 25.73 12.49
N VAL A 403 30.23 26.37 11.33
CA VAL A 403 30.89 25.81 10.15
C VAL A 403 31.95 26.80 9.67
N GLU A 404 33.17 26.33 9.48
CA GLU A 404 34.32 27.13 9.04
C GLU A 404 34.96 26.47 7.82
N ARG A 405 35.29 27.27 6.80
CA ARG A 405 36.10 26.80 5.69
C ARG A 405 37.57 26.90 6.08
N LEU A 406 38.30 25.79 6.03
CA LEU A 406 39.73 25.74 6.28
C LEU A 406 40.49 26.09 5.00
N ASN A 407 41.42 27.05 5.10
CA ASN A 407 42.26 27.47 3.97
C ASN A 407 43.54 26.63 3.95
N GLY A 408 43.58 25.59 3.11
CA GLY A 408 44.77 24.77 2.86
C GLY A 408 45.64 25.33 1.73
N LYS A 409 46.96 25.04 1.73
CA LYS A 409 47.93 25.43 0.67
C LYS A 409 47.78 24.64 -0.65
N GLY A 410 46.60 24.06 -0.90
CA GLY A 410 46.24 23.36 -2.14
C GLY A 410 44.73 23.45 -2.32
N GLN A 411 44.23 23.31 -3.55
CA GLN A 411 42.82 23.51 -3.97
C GLN A 411 41.76 22.60 -3.27
N ALA A 412 42.06 21.99 -2.12
CA ALA A 412 41.12 21.15 -1.38
C ALA A 412 40.13 22.02 -0.56
N TYR A 413 38.82 21.84 -0.79
CA TYR A 413 37.78 22.42 0.05
C TYR A 413 37.72 21.61 1.34
N ALA A 414 38.11 22.21 2.46
CA ALA A 414 38.01 21.61 3.77
C ALA A 414 37.01 22.38 4.64
N LEU A 415 36.08 21.67 5.29
CA LEU A 415 35.07 22.21 6.18
C LEU A 415 35.30 21.69 7.59
N LYS A 416 35.38 22.59 8.56
CA LYS A 416 35.34 22.27 9.98
C LYS A 416 33.95 22.57 10.52
N MET A 417 33.34 21.62 11.20
CA MET A 417 32.03 21.74 11.83
C MET A 417 32.16 21.51 13.33
N VAL A 418 31.49 22.34 14.12
CA VAL A 418 31.41 22.21 15.58
C VAL A 418 29.97 21.99 15.97
N THR A 419 29.70 20.91 16.70
CA THR A 419 28.35 20.52 17.14
C THR A 419 27.94 21.22 18.44
N TRP A 420 26.72 20.95 18.89
CA TRP A 420 26.17 21.43 20.15
C TRP A 420 27.06 21.05 21.34
N HIS A 421 27.50 19.80 21.38
CA HIS A 421 28.35 19.22 22.42
C HIS A 421 29.83 19.57 22.30
N GLN A 422 30.17 20.55 21.45
CA GLN A 422 31.54 21.05 21.21
C GLN A 422 32.47 20.06 20.50
N SER A 423 31.94 18.97 19.92
CA SER A 423 32.74 18.06 19.11
C SER A 423 33.12 18.70 17.76
N SER A 424 34.37 18.50 17.34
CA SER A 424 34.97 19.11 16.14
C SER A 424 35.20 18.10 15.01
N HIS A 425 34.52 18.31 13.89
CA HIS A 425 34.51 17.41 12.73
C HIS A 425 35.12 18.09 11.51
N VAL A 426 36.13 17.49 10.87
CA VAL A 426 36.78 18.07 9.67
C VAL A 426 36.52 17.18 8.46
N PHE A 427 36.01 17.79 7.39
CA PHE A 427 35.69 17.13 6.12
C PHE A 427 36.51 17.74 4.98
N HIS A 428 37.28 16.91 4.29
CA HIS A 428 37.97 17.27 3.05
C HIS A 428 37.15 16.79 1.86
N LEU A 429 36.52 17.72 1.14
CA LEU A 429 35.68 17.44 -0.01
C LEU A 429 36.54 17.01 -1.21
N LYS A 430 36.19 15.87 -1.81
CA LYS A 430 36.80 15.33 -3.02
C LYS A 430 35.88 15.67 -4.20
N GLY A 431 36.24 16.60 -5.06
CA GLY A 431 35.40 16.96 -6.20
C GLY A 431 35.98 18.09 -7.05
N GLN A 432 35.34 18.34 -8.19
CA GLN A 432 35.60 19.55 -8.96
C GLN A 432 35.11 20.77 -8.17
N ASN A 433 35.79 21.93 -8.31
CA ASN A 433 35.46 23.14 -7.56
C ASN A 433 33.97 23.51 -7.61
N LEU A 434 33.33 23.37 -8.78
CA LEU A 434 31.91 23.68 -8.96
C LEU A 434 31.00 22.79 -8.09
N VAL A 435 31.30 21.50 -7.99
CA VAL A 435 30.53 20.53 -7.19
C VAL A 435 30.67 20.86 -5.70
N CYS A 436 31.89 21.16 -5.25
CA CYS A 436 32.15 21.54 -3.86
C CYS A 436 31.47 22.87 -3.49
N GLU A 437 31.45 23.84 -4.40
CA GLU A 437 30.76 25.12 -4.18
C GLU A 437 29.25 24.97 -4.11
N GLN A 438 28.66 24.18 -5.00
CA GLN A 438 27.23 23.86 -4.96
C GLN A 438 26.85 23.20 -3.64
N PHE A 439 27.62 22.20 -3.20
CA PHE A 439 27.40 21.55 -1.90
C PHE A 439 27.46 22.55 -0.74
N CYS A 440 28.46 23.44 -0.71
CA CYS A 440 28.58 24.45 0.34
C CYS A 440 27.43 25.47 0.34
N GLU A 441 26.93 25.88 -0.83
CA GLU A 441 25.77 26.79 -0.91
C GLU A 441 24.47 26.11 -0.45
N VAL A 442 24.24 24.85 -0.83
CA VAL A 442 23.11 24.05 -0.32
C VAL A 442 23.19 23.90 1.20
N LEU A 443 24.36 23.51 1.73
CA LEU A 443 24.58 23.39 3.17
C LEU A 443 24.27 24.69 3.91
N LYS A 444 24.76 25.82 3.38
CA LYS A 444 24.56 27.15 3.97
C LYS A 444 23.09 27.58 3.92
N HIS A 445 22.37 27.25 2.85
CA HIS A 445 20.94 27.51 2.74
C HIS A 445 20.16 26.72 3.80
N ASN A 446 20.41 25.41 3.89
CA ASN A 446 19.70 24.53 4.83
C ASN A 446 20.07 24.85 6.29
N LEU A 447 21.34 25.15 6.60
CA LEU A 447 21.72 25.59 7.96
C LEU A 447 20.93 26.82 8.40
N LYS A 448 20.72 27.80 7.51
CA LYS A 448 19.94 29.01 7.82
C LYS A 448 18.47 28.72 8.08
N SER A 449 17.86 27.79 7.35
CA SER A 449 16.44 27.43 7.56
C SER A 449 16.21 26.73 8.90
N GLN A 450 17.23 26.07 9.44
CA GLN A 450 17.16 25.26 10.67
C GLN A 450 17.49 26.03 11.95
N ILE A 451 17.98 27.28 11.88
CA ILE A 451 18.34 28.11 13.06
C ILE A 451 17.18 28.24 14.06
N LYS A 452 15.94 28.32 13.56
CA LYS A 452 14.74 28.49 14.40
C LYS A 452 14.57 27.36 15.44
N PHE A 453 14.96 26.14 15.11
CA PHE A 453 14.82 24.95 15.97
C PHE A 453 15.92 24.84 17.04
N MET A 454 17.00 25.64 16.94
CA MET A 454 18.07 25.62 17.95
C MET A 454 17.62 26.05 19.34
N LYS A 455 16.53 26.84 19.43
CA LYS A 455 15.98 27.30 20.71
C LYS A 455 15.38 26.15 21.51
N ASP A 456 14.68 25.25 20.83
CA ASP A 456 13.93 24.14 21.42
C ASP A 456 14.87 22.97 21.79
N LEU A 457 16.05 22.92 21.15
CA LEU A 457 17.07 21.89 21.38
C LEU A 457 17.49 21.75 22.84
N LYS A 458 17.65 22.85 23.58
CA LYS A 458 18.09 22.78 24.98
C LYS A 458 17.07 22.06 25.87
N GLN A 459 15.77 22.34 25.69
CA GLN A 459 14.71 21.72 26.47
C GLN A 459 14.57 20.24 26.11
N PHE A 460 14.64 19.92 24.81
CA PHE A 460 14.61 18.55 24.34
C PHE A 460 15.76 17.70 24.90
N LEU A 461 17.00 18.20 24.83
CA LEU A 461 18.18 17.46 25.31
C LEU A 461 18.13 17.17 26.82
N ALA A 462 17.46 18.02 27.60
CA ALA A 462 17.26 17.76 29.04
C ALA A 462 16.41 16.50 29.32
N THR A 463 15.70 15.98 28.32
CA THR A 463 14.95 14.72 28.41
C THR A 463 15.78 13.47 28.08
N CYS A 464 17.07 13.62 27.74
CA CYS A 464 17.95 12.52 27.33
C CYS A 464 18.81 12.04 28.52
N GLU A 465 18.76 10.74 28.83
CA GLU A 465 19.52 10.10 29.91
C GLU A 465 21.04 10.25 29.74
N SER A 466 21.54 10.32 28.51
CA SER A 466 22.95 10.54 28.21
C SER A 466 23.47 11.89 28.72
N GLU A 467 22.62 12.93 28.79
CA GLU A 467 23.01 14.23 29.36
C GLU A 467 23.19 14.14 30.88
N ARG A 468 22.37 13.35 31.57
CA ARG A 468 22.51 13.10 33.02
C ARG A 468 23.72 12.23 33.32
N LEU A 469 23.93 11.16 32.55
CA LEU A 469 25.07 10.25 32.71
C LEU A 469 26.43 10.96 32.53
N LEU A 470 26.46 12.00 31.69
CA LEU A 470 27.66 12.78 31.36
C LEU A 470 27.67 14.16 31.99
N ALA A 471 26.74 14.44 32.90
CA ALA A 471 26.72 15.67 33.65
C ALA A 471 27.98 15.74 34.55
N THR A 472 28.73 16.82 34.43
CA THR A 472 29.86 17.13 35.32
C THR A 472 29.42 17.88 36.59
N ASP A 473 28.15 18.26 36.65
CA ASP A 473 27.54 19.06 37.72
C ASP A 473 26.59 18.13 38.49
N GLU A 474 26.82 17.96 39.79
CA GLU A 474 26.05 17.07 40.67
C GLU A 474 24.54 17.37 40.60
N SER A 475 24.17 18.66 40.52
CA SER A 475 22.78 19.09 40.41
C SER A 475 22.07 18.64 39.12
N LYS A 476 22.84 18.36 38.05
CA LYS A 476 22.33 17.83 36.79
C LYS A 476 22.42 16.31 36.70
N ALA A 477 23.31 15.69 37.48
CA ALA A 477 23.43 14.24 37.59
C ALA A 477 22.23 13.62 38.34
N GLU A 478 21.62 14.39 39.25
CA GLU A 478 20.41 14.05 40.02
C GLU A 478 19.10 14.51 39.38
N ALA A 479 19.14 15.14 38.20
CA ALA A 479 17.94 15.64 37.54
C ALA A 479 16.93 14.52 37.26
N ASP A 480 15.66 14.74 37.63
CA ASP A 480 14.55 13.83 37.33
C ASP A 480 14.22 13.92 35.83
N ILE A 481 14.74 12.95 35.07
CA ILE A 481 14.50 12.85 33.63
C ILE A 481 13.22 12.06 33.40
N PRO A 482 12.31 12.54 32.52
CA PRO A 482 11.15 11.76 32.10
C PRO A 482 11.58 10.39 31.58
N GLY A 483 11.16 9.32 32.25
CA GLY A 483 11.51 7.96 31.85
C GLY A 483 10.36 6.98 32.03
N GLY A 484 10.64 5.72 31.72
CA GLY A 484 9.62 4.67 31.71
C GLY A 484 9.20 4.18 33.09
N LEU A 485 8.22 3.29 33.08
CA LEU A 485 7.67 2.65 34.28
C LEU A 485 8.76 1.93 35.11
N GLY A 486 9.86 1.50 34.49
CA GLY A 486 11.01 0.90 35.16
C GLY A 486 11.70 1.81 36.17
N LEU A 487 11.65 3.14 36.02
CA LEU A 487 12.19 4.06 37.03
C LEU A 487 11.34 4.07 38.30
N LYS A 488 10.02 3.87 38.18
CA LYS A 488 9.07 3.90 39.31
C LYS A 488 8.84 2.53 39.94
N PHE A 489 8.73 1.49 39.11
CA PHE A 489 8.36 0.14 39.51
C PHE A 489 9.54 -0.85 39.48
N GLY A 490 10.75 -0.37 39.19
CA GLY A 490 11.94 -1.18 39.02
C GLY A 490 12.04 -1.78 37.61
N PHE A 491 13.28 -1.90 37.13
CA PHE A 491 13.59 -2.60 35.89
C PHE A 491 13.55 -4.12 36.08
N LEU A 492 13.37 -4.87 34.99
CA LEU A 492 13.38 -6.32 35.06
C LEU A 492 14.79 -6.88 35.30
N GLY A 493 14.85 -7.91 36.14
CA GLY A 493 16.07 -8.65 36.46
C GLY A 493 16.93 -7.96 37.52
N ASP A 494 17.86 -8.74 38.08
CA ASP A 494 18.80 -8.25 39.09
C ASP A 494 19.93 -7.44 38.42
N PRO A 495 20.10 -6.14 38.73
CA PRO A 495 21.14 -5.29 38.14
C PRO A 495 22.56 -5.84 38.31
N LYS A 496 22.84 -6.53 39.43
CA LYS A 496 24.16 -7.12 39.69
C LYS A 496 24.42 -8.29 38.74
N LYS A 497 23.46 -9.22 38.61
CA LYS A 497 23.55 -10.35 37.68
C LYS A 497 23.62 -9.90 36.22
N LEU A 498 22.95 -8.80 35.89
CA LEU A 498 22.95 -8.22 34.54
C LEU A 498 24.19 -7.36 34.26
N LYS A 499 25.09 -7.16 35.22
CA LYS A 499 26.30 -6.32 35.12
C LYS A 499 25.96 -4.89 34.63
N ASP A 500 24.89 -4.30 35.15
CA ASP A 500 24.36 -3.01 34.65
C ASP A 500 25.35 -1.85 34.89
N ARG A 501 26.08 -1.86 36.02
CA ARG A 501 27.13 -0.87 36.36
C ARG A 501 28.29 -0.89 35.36
N SER A 502 28.84 -2.07 35.07
CA SER A 502 29.94 -2.22 34.12
C SER A 502 29.53 -1.84 32.69
N LYS A 503 28.32 -2.22 32.27
CA LYS A 503 27.76 -1.75 30.99
C LYS A 503 27.62 -0.23 30.95
N THR A 504 27.17 0.39 32.04
CA THR A 504 27.04 1.85 32.13
C THR A 504 28.39 2.56 31.97
N LYS A 505 29.46 2.03 32.57
CA LYS A 505 30.83 2.54 32.43
C LYS A 505 31.30 2.53 30.97
N LEU A 506 31.08 1.43 30.25
CA LEU A 506 31.42 1.29 28.82
C LEU A 506 30.64 2.27 27.94
N TRP A 507 29.33 2.37 28.15
CA TRP A 507 28.49 3.31 27.39
C TRP A 507 28.85 4.76 27.67
N LYS A 508 29.20 5.10 28.92
CA LYS A 508 29.70 6.43 29.29
C LYS A 508 30.94 6.80 28.46
N GLN A 509 31.96 5.93 28.45
CA GLN A 509 33.19 6.13 27.67
C GLN A 509 32.89 6.27 26.17
N TYR A 510 32.00 5.43 25.63
CA TYR A 510 31.60 5.51 24.23
C TYR A 510 30.97 6.86 23.89
N LEU A 511 30.03 7.34 24.70
CA LEU A 511 29.28 8.57 24.49
C LEU A 511 30.15 9.83 24.67
N GLU A 512 31.20 9.77 25.49
CA GLU A 512 32.20 10.84 25.61
C GLU A 512 33.03 10.97 24.32
N ALA A 513 33.49 9.85 23.76
CA ALA A 513 34.35 9.83 22.58
C ALA A 513 33.58 10.05 21.26
N ASN A 514 32.37 9.50 21.15
CA ASN A 514 31.63 9.42 19.88
C ASN A 514 30.41 10.35 19.81
N GLY A 515 30.24 11.24 20.81
CA GLY A 515 29.05 12.08 20.92
C GLY A 515 27.84 11.31 21.48
N ARG A 516 26.73 12.03 21.62
CA ARG A 516 25.52 11.55 22.33
C ARG A 516 24.23 12.07 21.72
N ASN A 517 23.11 11.43 22.05
CA ASN A 517 21.78 11.77 21.55
C ASN A 517 21.75 12.09 20.04
N LEU A 518 21.42 13.33 19.67
CA LEU A 518 21.30 13.81 18.29
C LEU A 518 22.65 14.05 17.58
N THR A 519 23.77 13.97 18.30
CA THR A 519 25.13 14.13 17.76
C THR A 519 25.95 12.85 17.78
N MET A 520 25.31 11.73 18.12
CA MET A 520 25.97 10.44 18.29
C MET A 520 26.49 9.90 16.97
N MET A 521 27.75 9.47 16.97
CA MET A 521 28.37 8.73 15.87
C MET A 521 28.32 7.23 16.17
N ARG A 522 28.07 6.42 15.13
CA ARG A 522 28.05 4.96 15.21
C ARG A 522 29.33 4.40 14.61
N ALA A 523 30.32 4.20 15.47
CA ALA A 523 31.60 3.57 15.12
C ALA A 523 31.49 2.04 15.23
N VAL A 524 32.54 1.32 14.81
CA VAL A 524 32.59 -0.17 14.77
C VAL A 524 32.17 -0.83 16.11
N ASN A 525 32.58 -0.23 17.24
CA ASN A 525 32.27 -0.72 18.58
C ASN A 525 30.81 -0.46 19.03
N PHE A 526 30.05 0.40 18.36
CA PHE A 526 28.65 0.69 18.70
C PHE A 526 27.77 -0.56 18.66
N ALA A 527 27.78 -1.25 17.51
CA ALA A 527 26.98 -2.46 17.32
C ALA A 527 27.37 -3.55 18.32
N LYS A 528 28.66 -3.61 18.67
CA LYS A 528 29.16 -4.58 19.62
C LYS A 528 28.68 -4.29 21.05
N LEU A 529 28.68 -3.03 21.50
CA LEU A 529 28.14 -2.66 22.81
C LEU A 529 26.66 -3.03 22.95
N ILE A 530 25.89 -2.92 21.86
CA ILE A 530 24.47 -3.33 21.83
C ILE A 530 24.33 -4.85 21.94
N ARG A 531 25.21 -5.62 21.28
CA ARG A 531 25.25 -7.09 21.36
C ARG A 531 25.72 -7.62 22.72
N VAL A 532 26.53 -6.86 23.46
CA VAL A 532 26.83 -7.13 24.87
C VAL A 532 25.61 -6.84 25.75
N GLY A 533 25.00 -5.67 25.60
CA GLY A 533 23.81 -5.28 26.33
C GLY A 533 23.73 -3.80 26.65
N LEU A 534 22.53 -3.24 26.52
CA LEU A 534 22.25 -1.90 26.99
C LEU A 534 22.02 -1.89 28.51
N PRO A 535 22.57 -0.88 29.23
CA PRO A 535 22.13 -0.55 30.57
C PRO A 535 20.64 -0.23 30.61
N ASN A 536 19.96 -0.63 31.69
CA ASN A 536 18.52 -0.46 31.82
C ASN A 536 18.07 0.99 31.56
N ARG A 537 18.74 1.98 32.16
CA ARG A 537 18.36 3.41 32.02
C ARG A 537 18.62 3.99 30.63
N LEU A 538 19.59 3.46 29.88
CA LEU A 538 19.93 3.94 28.55
C LEU A 538 19.08 3.34 27.42
N ARG A 539 18.33 2.24 27.68
CA ARG A 539 17.54 1.57 26.63
C ARG A 539 16.59 2.51 25.91
N GLY A 540 15.83 3.31 26.65
CA GLY A 540 14.86 4.25 26.07
C GLY A 540 15.51 5.17 25.02
N GLU A 541 16.56 5.89 25.41
CA GLU A 541 17.25 6.83 24.53
C GLU A 541 17.94 6.12 23.35
N ILE A 542 18.65 5.02 23.59
CA ILE A 542 19.40 4.33 22.52
C ILE A 542 18.45 3.69 21.51
N TRP A 543 17.33 3.11 21.94
CA TRP A 543 16.30 2.62 21.02
C TRP A 543 15.68 3.76 20.20
N GLU A 544 15.42 4.90 20.82
CA GLU A 544 14.88 6.10 20.15
C GLU A 544 15.85 6.66 19.10
N ALA A 545 17.13 6.77 19.45
CA ALA A 545 18.20 7.23 18.57
C ALA A 545 18.51 6.22 17.45
N CYS A 546 18.46 4.92 17.75
CA CYS A 546 18.64 3.88 16.74
C CYS A 546 17.47 3.90 15.76
N SER A 547 16.23 3.93 16.23
CA SER A 547 15.04 3.87 15.38
C SER A 547 14.79 5.10 14.52
N GLY A 548 15.35 6.25 14.90
CA GLY A 548 15.04 7.55 14.29
C GLY A 548 13.79 8.20 14.89
N ALA A 549 13.13 7.57 15.88
CA ALA A 549 12.00 8.15 16.61
C ALA A 549 12.39 9.47 17.31
N MET A 550 13.66 9.63 17.67
CA MET A 550 14.18 10.82 18.34
C MET A 550 14.06 12.06 17.45
N TYR A 551 14.17 11.88 16.14
CA TYR A 551 13.98 12.94 15.16
C TYR A 551 12.51 13.36 15.07
N LEU A 552 11.58 12.39 15.07
CA LEU A 552 10.15 12.69 15.07
C LEU A 552 9.71 13.40 16.35
N ARG A 553 10.18 12.94 17.52
CA ARG A 553 9.86 13.57 18.80
C ARG A 553 10.39 15.00 18.85
N PHE A 554 11.62 15.24 18.40
CA PHE A 554 12.18 16.59 18.37
C PHE A 554 11.36 17.54 17.48
N MET A 555 10.97 17.09 16.29
CA MET A 555 10.24 17.92 15.32
C MET A 555 8.77 18.16 15.72
N ASN A 556 8.22 17.33 16.60
CA ASN A 556 6.81 17.35 16.99
C ASN A 556 6.62 17.42 18.52
N GLN A 557 7.49 18.17 19.22
CA GLN A 557 7.41 18.34 20.67
C GLN A 557 6.02 18.81 21.11
N GLY A 558 5.45 18.13 22.11
CA GLY A 558 4.11 18.43 22.65
C GLY A 558 2.94 17.91 21.80
N GLN A 559 3.19 17.24 20.68
CA GLN A 559 2.14 16.64 19.85
C GLN A 559 1.34 15.58 20.63
N PHE A 560 2.01 14.79 21.46
CA PHE A 560 1.38 13.73 22.24
C PHE A 560 0.31 14.29 23.19
N GLU A 561 0.67 15.30 23.99
CA GLU A 561 -0.25 15.99 24.89
C GLU A 561 -1.39 16.68 24.13
N ASN A 562 -1.07 17.38 23.04
CA ASN A 562 -2.06 18.06 22.21
C ASN A 562 -3.10 17.10 21.61
N ILE A 563 -2.69 15.91 21.17
CA ILE A 563 -3.61 14.89 20.67
C ILE A 563 -4.57 14.41 21.78
N LEU A 564 -4.03 14.11 22.96
CA LEU A 564 -4.83 13.68 24.11
C LEU A 564 -5.83 14.74 24.55
N GLU A 565 -5.41 16.00 24.63
CA GLU A 565 -6.29 17.11 25.02
C GLU A 565 -7.40 17.36 23.99
N SER A 566 -7.06 17.36 22.69
CA SER A 566 -8.02 17.61 21.61
C SER A 566 -9.03 16.49 21.38
N HIS A 567 -8.81 15.30 21.96
CA HIS A 567 -9.66 14.12 21.79
C HIS A 567 -10.20 13.53 23.11
N LYS A 568 -10.01 14.22 24.24
CA LYS A 568 -10.35 13.72 25.58
C LYS A 568 -11.80 13.20 25.74
N ASP A 569 -12.76 13.84 25.08
CA ASP A 569 -14.20 13.52 25.19
C ASP A 569 -14.76 12.81 23.93
N LYS A 570 -13.88 12.38 23.00
CA LYS A 570 -14.28 11.71 21.76
C LYS A 570 -14.19 10.20 21.93
N LEU A 571 -15.20 9.48 21.42
CA LEU A 571 -15.22 8.02 21.38
C LEU A 571 -14.83 7.50 19.99
N SER A 572 -14.15 6.36 19.95
CA SER A 572 -13.85 5.62 18.73
C SER A 572 -13.89 4.11 19.00
N LEU A 573 -14.05 3.31 17.94
CA LEU A 573 -14.00 1.85 18.05
C LEU A 573 -12.66 1.38 18.63
N SER A 574 -11.56 2.02 18.23
CA SER A 574 -10.22 1.75 18.72
C SER A 574 -10.13 1.90 20.24
N LEU A 575 -10.80 2.90 20.83
CA LEU A 575 -10.80 3.07 22.29
C LEU A 575 -11.48 1.91 23.01
N GLU A 576 -12.60 1.41 22.49
CA GLU A 576 -13.28 0.25 23.08
C GLU A 576 -12.44 -1.03 23.01
N GLU A 577 -11.65 -1.19 21.94
CA GLU A 577 -10.72 -2.31 21.78
C GLU A 577 -9.50 -2.18 22.71
N ILE A 578 -8.95 -0.98 22.84
CA ILE A 578 -7.88 -0.68 23.79
C ILE A 578 -8.32 -1.06 25.21
N GLU A 579 -9.49 -0.61 25.68
CA GLU A 579 -9.96 -0.90 27.05
C GLU A 579 -10.08 -2.40 27.34
N LYS A 580 -10.45 -3.22 26.35
CA LYS A 580 -10.51 -4.69 26.48
C LYS A 580 -9.12 -5.31 26.67
N ASP A 581 -8.08 -4.65 26.17
CA ASP A 581 -6.72 -5.17 26.08
C ASP A 581 -5.79 -4.73 27.20
N LEU A 582 -6.05 -3.58 27.81
CA LEU A 582 -5.20 -3.00 28.84
C LEU A 582 -4.88 -4.01 29.97
N ASN A 583 -5.90 -4.64 30.55
CA ASN A 583 -5.74 -5.54 31.70
C ASN A 583 -5.08 -6.88 31.37
N ARG A 584 -4.91 -7.22 30.08
CA ARG A 584 -4.20 -8.43 29.64
C ARG A 584 -2.78 -8.15 29.11
N SER A 585 -2.31 -6.91 29.24
CA SER A 585 -0.99 -6.48 28.74
C SER A 585 0.09 -6.72 29.79
N LEU A 586 1.00 -7.66 29.54
CA LEU A 586 2.13 -8.01 30.43
C LEU A 586 1.75 -8.07 31.93
N PRO A 587 0.77 -8.93 32.32
CA PRO A 587 0.25 -8.94 33.69
C PRO A 587 1.30 -9.34 34.74
N GLU A 588 2.41 -9.93 34.32
CA GLU A 588 3.51 -10.33 35.21
C GLU A 588 4.34 -9.13 35.69
N TYR A 589 4.27 -7.97 35.03
CA TYR A 589 4.99 -6.77 35.45
C TYR A 589 4.17 -5.91 36.41
N ALA A 590 4.79 -5.50 37.52
CA ALA A 590 4.12 -4.85 38.65
C ALA A 590 3.35 -3.58 38.27
N ALA A 591 3.87 -2.77 37.34
CA ALA A 591 3.22 -1.52 36.93
C ALA A 591 1.81 -1.75 36.36
N TYR A 592 1.59 -2.86 35.63
CA TYR A 592 0.29 -3.18 35.02
C TYR A 592 -0.72 -3.79 35.98
N GLN A 593 -0.35 -3.94 37.26
CA GLN A 593 -1.28 -4.22 38.35
C GLN A 593 -1.77 -2.95 39.05
N THR A 594 -1.35 -1.77 38.58
CA THR A 594 -1.71 -0.46 39.12
C THR A 594 -2.48 0.38 38.11
N GLU A 595 -3.33 1.29 38.58
CA GLU A 595 -4.02 2.23 37.70
C GLU A 595 -3.03 3.14 36.95
N GLU A 596 -1.91 3.53 37.57
CA GLU A 596 -0.92 4.40 36.94
C GLU A 596 -0.32 3.76 35.69
N GLY A 597 0.18 2.52 35.78
CA GLY A 597 0.78 1.83 34.64
C GLY A 597 -0.25 1.53 33.53
N ILE A 598 -1.46 1.14 33.91
CA ILE A 598 -2.56 0.92 32.96
C ILE A 598 -2.99 2.22 32.26
N ASN A 599 -3.08 3.33 33.00
CA ASN A 599 -3.38 4.66 32.45
C ASN A 599 -2.29 5.16 31.51
N SER A 600 -1.02 4.87 31.81
CA SER A 600 0.11 5.21 30.95
C SER A 600 0.01 4.49 29.59
N LEU A 601 -0.23 3.17 29.62
CA LEU A 601 -0.48 2.39 28.41
C LEU A 601 -1.69 2.89 27.62
N ARG A 602 -2.79 3.21 28.31
CA ARG A 602 -4.01 3.79 27.73
C ARG A 602 -3.70 5.08 26.98
N ARG A 603 -3.00 6.03 27.59
CA ARG A 603 -2.68 7.33 26.96
C ARG A 603 -1.86 7.15 25.68
N VAL A 604 -0.83 6.30 25.69
CA VAL A 604 0.01 6.08 24.50
C VAL A 604 -0.78 5.44 23.36
N LEU A 605 -1.54 4.37 23.62
CA LEU A 605 -2.34 3.70 22.60
C LEU A 605 -3.47 4.60 22.07
N THR A 606 -4.13 5.36 22.95
CA THR A 606 -5.16 6.33 22.58
C THR A 606 -4.58 7.40 21.67
N ALA A 607 -3.48 8.04 22.06
CA ALA A 607 -2.85 9.07 21.24
C ALA A 607 -2.44 8.53 19.87
N TYR A 608 -1.89 7.31 19.82
CA TYR A 608 -1.54 6.66 18.56
C TYR A 608 -2.77 6.43 17.67
N SER A 609 -3.87 5.92 18.22
CA SER A 609 -5.10 5.65 17.45
C SER A 609 -5.73 6.90 16.85
N TRP A 610 -5.45 8.08 17.41
CA TRP A 610 -5.89 9.38 16.89
C TRP A 610 -4.85 10.01 15.94
N LYS A 611 -3.56 9.69 16.09
CA LYS A 611 -2.51 10.09 15.14
C LYS A 611 -2.75 9.43 13.78
N ASP A 612 -3.10 8.15 13.78
CA ASP A 612 -3.41 7.36 12.59
C ASP A 612 -4.78 6.69 12.76
N PRO A 613 -5.89 7.39 12.42
CA PRO A 613 -7.23 6.82 12.51
C PRO A 613 -7.51 5.71 11.49
N GLU A 614 -6.75 5.64 10.39
CA GLU A 614 -6.90 4.59 9.37
C GLU A 614 -6.44 3.23 9.93
N LEU A 615 -5.30 3.22 10.62
CA LEU A 615 -4.81 2.04 11.34
C LEU A 615 -5.58 1.83 12.64
N GLY A 616 -5.79 2.92 13.38
CA GLY A 616 -6.46 2.93 14.68
C GLY A 616 -5.69 2.14 15.73
N TYR A 617 -6.30 1.07 16.23
CA TYR A 617 -5.69 0.13 17.16
C TYR A 617 -5.79 -1.29 16.62
N CYS A 618 -4.71 -2.04 16.72
CA CYS A 618 -4.67 -3.45 16.40
C CYS A 618 -4.19 -4.23 17.61
N GLN A 619 -4.83 -5.36 17.87
CA GLN A 619 -4.43 -6.24 18.95
C GLN A 619 -2.99 -6.72 18.75
N ALA A 620 -2.25 -6.82 19.86
CA ALA A 620 -0.79 -6.98 19.99
C ALA A 620 0.01 -5.67 20.08
N MET A 621 -0.54 -4.53 19.63
CA MET A 621 0.10 -3.23 19.89
C MET A 621 0.24 -2.97 21.39
N ASN A 622 -0.76 -3.34 22.19
CA ASN A 622 -0.70 -3.24 23.65
C ASN A 622 0.49 -3.98 24.27
N ILE A 623 0.89 -5.13 23.71
CA ILE A 623 2.02 -5.92 24.21
C ILE A 623 3.34 -5.22 23.91
N VAL A 624 3.51 -4.71 22.68
CA VAL A 624 4.74 -4.03 22.30
C VAL A 624 4.86 -2.69 23.01
N THR A 625 3.78 -1.92 23.07
CA THR A 625 3.73 -0.63 23.78
C THR A 625 3.98 -0.81 25.27
N SER A 626 3.41 -1.84 25.90
CA SER A 626 3.69 -2.12 27.32
C SER A 626 5.16 -2.49 27.56
N ALA A 627 5.78 -3.25 26.66
CA ALA A 627 7.19 -3.60 26.79
C ALA A 627 8.12 -2.38 26.67
N ILE A 628 7.89 -1.48 25.70
CA ILE A 628 8.74 -0.29 25.53
C ILE A 628 8.51 0.77 26.62
N LEU A 629 7.28 0.87 27.18
CA LEU A 629 6.95 1.77 28.29
C LEU A 629 7.70 1.46 29.58
N ILE A 630 8.28 0.26 29.72
CA ILE A 630 9.16 -0.05 30.85
C ILE A 630 10.43 0.82 30.81
N TYR A 631 10.94 1.13 29.61
CA TYR A 631 12.22 1.84 29.42
C TYR A 631 12.08 3.25 28.85
N MET A 632 10.90 3.64 28.36
CA MET A 632 10.64 4.90 27.69
C MET A 632 9.54 5.69 28.40
N SER A 633 9.67 7.02 28.42
CA SER A 633 8.55 7.90 28.78
C SER A 633 7.38 7.74 27.80
N GLU A 634 6.20 8.24 28.16
CA GLU A 634 4.99 8.12 27.31
C GLU A 634 5.18 8.75 25.93
N GLU A 635 5.78 9.95 25.88
CA GLU A 635 6.07 10.65 24.63
C GLU A 635 7.08 9.85 23.77
N GLN A 636 8.16 9.34 24.39
CA GLN A 636 9.14 8.49 23.69
C GLN A 636 8.50 7.21 23.15
N ALA A 637 7.66 6.55 23.94
CA ALA A 637 6.95 5.35 23.54
C ALA A 637 5.97 5.62 22.39
N PHE A 638 5.28 6.76 22.40
CA PHE A 638 4.36 7.19 21.32
C PHE A 638 5.09 7.34 19.96
N PHE A 639 6.22 8.05 19.92
CA PHE A 639 6.99 8.20 18.69
C PHE A 639 7.71 6.92 18.27
N THR A 640 8.17 6.11 19.23
CA THR A 640 8.75 4.80 18.95
C THR A 640 7.72 3.84 18.37
N LEU A 641 6.50 3.82 18.90
CA LEU A 641 5.37 3.07 18.34
C LEU A 641 5.05 3.50 16.91
N SER A 642 5.14 4.81 16.63
CA SER A 642 5.02 5.33 15.27
C SER A 642 6.06 4.76 14.32
N ILE A 643 7.35 4.77 14.68
CA ILE A 643 8.37 4.16 13.83
C ILE A 643 8.18 2.65 13.68
N LEU A 644 7.74 1.96 14.75
CA LEU A 644 7.45 0.53 14.72
C LEU A 644 6.38 0.21 13.67
N CYS A 645 5.26 0.92 13.68
CA CYS A 645 4.15 0.70 12.74
C CYS A 645 4.47 1.20 11.32
N ASP A 646 5.04 2.40 11.21
CA ASP A 646 5.17 3.10 9.92
C ASP A 646 6.38 2.60 9.11
N SER A 647 7.48 2.23 9.79
CA SER A 647 8.77 1.98 9.14
C SER A 647 9.32 0.57 9.36
N TYR A 648 9.33 0.07 10.60
CA TYR A 648 9.93 -1.24 10.88
C TYR A 648 9.02 -2.40 10.52
N LEU A 649 7.73 -2.29 10.84
CA LEU A 649 6.75 -3.36 10.71
C LEU A 649 5.53 -2.90 9.90
N PRO A 650 5.72 -2.34 8.68
CA PRO A 650 4.63 -1.84 7.88
C PRO A 650 3.61 -2.94 7.61
N GLY A 651 2.36 -2.70 7.99
CA GLY A 651 1.27 -3.65 7.81
C GLY A 651 1.18 -4.78 8.84
N TYR A 652 2.00 -4.80 9.89
CA TYR A 652 1.85 -5.78 10.97
C TYR A 652 0.59 -5.53 11.78
N TYR A 653 0.37 -4.28 12.16
CA TYR A 653 -0.72 -3.84 13.01
C TYR A 653 -1.89 -3.25 12.21
N SER A 654 -2.05 -3.65 10.94
CA SER A 654 -3.29 -3.38 10.21
C SER A 654 -4.34 -4.42 10.57
N THR A 655 -5.62 -4.14 10.31
CA THR A 655 -6.69 -5.15 10.49
C THR A 655 -6.49 -6.42 9.65
N SER A 656 -5.79 -6.30 8.51
CA SER A 656 -5.37 -7.43 7.67
C SER A 656 -4.09 -8.12 8.16
N MET A 657 -3.31 -7.51 9.06
CA MET A 657 -1.99 -7.97 9.49
C MET A 657 -1.08 -8.41 8.32
N TYR A 658 -1.22 -7.77 7.16
CA TYR A 658 -0.63 -8.25 5.91
C TYR A 658 0.89 -8.35 5.99
N GLY A 659 1.53 -7.41 6.70
CA GLY A 659 2.97 -7.37 6.87
C GLY A 659 3.46 -8.57 7.68
N ALA A 660 2.75 -8.94 8.75
CA ALA A 660 3.10 -10.07 9.58
C ALA A 660 2.93 -11.41 8.84
N LEU A 661 1.87 -11.53 8.04
CA LEU A 661 1.63 -12.70 7.19
C LEU A 661 2.67 -12.82 6.07
N LEU A 662 3.07 -11.69 5.48
CA LEU A 662 4.13 -11.63 4.49
C LEU A 662 5.45 -12.09 5.08
N ASP A 663 5.82 -11.57 6.24
CA ASP A 663 7.06 -11.95 6.90
C ASP A 663 7.03 -13.40 7.40
N GLN A 664 5.87 -13.95 7.79
CA GLN A 664 5.72 -15.39 8.07
C GLN A 664 6.00 -16.24 6.82
N LEU A 665 5.50 -15.86 5.64
CA LEU A 665 5.78 -16.58 4.39
C LEU A 665 7.26 -16.48 4.00
N ILE A 666 7.88 -15.32 4.21
CA ILE A 666 9.32 -15.13 3.99
C ILE A 666 10.11 -16.02 4.95
N PHE A 667 9.69 -16.13 6.20
CA PHE A 667 10.33 -17.00 7.18
C PHE A 667 10.27 -18.48 6.76
N GLU A 668 9.13 -18.97 6.26
CA GLU A 668 9.01 -20.31 5.69
C GLU A 668 9.94 -20.51 4.47
N HIS A 669 10.04 -19.52 3.59
CA HIS A 669 10.94 -19.57 2.44
C HIS A 669 12.42 -19.61 2.86
N LEU A 670 12.79 -18.84 3.88
CA LEU A 670 14.14 -18.86 4.44
C LEU A 670 14.43 -20.21 5.10
N LEU A 671 13.46 -20.81 5.78
CA LEU A 671 13.58 -22.15 6.36
C LEU A 671 13.80 -23.21 5.27
N GLU A 672 13.02 -23.17 4.20
CA GLU A 672 13.16 -24.07 3.04
C GLU A 672 14.57 -23.98 2.43
N THR A 673 15.10 -22.76 2.34
CA THR A 673 16.42 -22.52 1.73
C THR A 673 17.58 -22.90 2.66
N THR A 674 17.46 -22.63 3.95
CA THR A 674 18.57 -22.80 4.92
C THR A 674 18.58 -24.16 5.62
N MET A 675 17.41 -24.75 5.86
CA MET A 675 17.24 -26.03 6.57
C MET A 675 16.19 -26.92 5.86
N PRO A 676 16.46 -27.35 4.60
CA PRO A 676 15.47 -28.06 3.77
C PRO A 676 14.96 -29.36 4.38
N ILE A 677 15.81 -30.09 5.12
CA ILE A 677 15.45 -31.36 5.79
C ILE A 677 14.36 -31.12 6.83
N LEU A 678 14.49 -30.04 7.61
CA LEU A 678 13.53 -29.70 8.66
C LEU A 678 12.20 -29.23 8.05
N HIS A 679 12.28 -28.42 6.99
CA HIS A 679 11.11 -27.98 6.23
C HIS A 679 10.35 -29.15 5.58
N GLU A 680 11.06 -30.12 4.97
CA GLU A 680 10.45 -31.31 4.38
C GLU A 680 9.77 -32.17 5.46
N HIS A 681 10.39 -32.30 6.63
CA HIS A 681 9.80 -32.98 7.78
C HIS A 681 8.49 -32.32 8.20
N PHE A 682 8.47 -31.00 8.39
CA PHE A 682 7.24 -30.28 8.76
C PHE A 682 6.13 -30.45 7.73
N LYS A 683 6.45 -30.39 6.43
CA LYS A 683 5.48 -30.68 5.35
C LYS A 683 4.96 -32.12 5.42
N LYS A 684 5.81 -33.09 5.72
CA LYS A 684 5.44 -34.50 5.78
C LYS A 684 4.56 -34.83 7.00
N THR A 685 4.82 -34.19 8.14
CA THR A 685 4.07 -34.38 9.38
C THR A 685 2.91 -33.41 9.55
N ASP A 686 2.61 -32.59 8.54
CA ASP A 686 1.57 -31.56 8.57
C ASP A 686 1.70 -30.57 9.75
N ILE A 687 2.94 -30.25 10.12
CA ILE A 687 3.23 -29.23 11.15
C ILE A 687 3.17 -27.85 10.50
N GLN A 688 2.29 -27.00 11.02
CA GLN A 688 2.08 -25.64 10.51
C GLN A 688 2.98 -24.66 11.25
N LEU A 689 4.12 -24.30 10.63
CA LEU A 689 5.12 -23.40 11.21
C LEU A 689 4.50 -22.08 11.73
N SER A 690 3.52 -21.59 11.00
CA SER A 690 2.81 -20.36 11.29
C SER A 690 2.09 -20.30 12.64
N VAL A 691 1.61 -21.44 13.16
CA VAL A 691 0.89 -21.49 14.43
C VAL A 691 1.78 -21.06 15.59
N ALA A 692 3.09 -21.36 15.50
CA ALA A 692 4.06 -21.00 16.53
C ALA A 692 4.80 -19.69 16.24
N CYS A 693 5.15 -19.46 14.97
CA CYS A 693 6.08 -18.40 14.59
C CYS A 693 5.39 -17.05 14.34
N LEU A 694 4.12 -17.04 13.92
CA LEU A 694 3.39 -15.78 13.75
C LEU A 694 3.33 -14.94 15.06
N PRO A 695 3.10 -15.56 16.25
CA PRO A 695 3.28 -14.89 17.55
C PRO A 695 4.65 -14.23 17.77
N TRP A 696 5.73 -14.81 17.25
CA TRP A 696 7.09 -14.27 17.40
C TRP A 696 7.21 -12.91 16.71
N PHE A 697 6.67 -12.82 15.49
CA PHE A 697 6.67 -11.59 14.71
C PHE A 697 5.71 -10.54 15.28
N LEU A 698 4.46 -10.92 15.58
CA LEU A 698 3.44 -9.98 16.07
C LEU A 698 3.78 -9.32 17.41
N SER A 699 4.53 -10.02 18.26
CA SER A 699 4.90 -9.52 19.59
C SER A 699 6.39 -9.27 19.75
N LEU A 700 7.19 -9.31 18.68
CA LEU A 700 8.65 -9.15 18.75
C LEU A 700 9.30 -10.04 19.82
N TYR A 701 8.84 -11.30 19.88
CA TYR A 701 9.19 -12.31 20.89
C TYR A 701 8.79 -12.03 22.35
N ILE A 702 8.22 -10.86 22.68
CA ILE A 702 7.85 -10.45 24.04
C ILE A 702 6.93 -11.47 24.72
N ASN A 703 5.98 -12.05 23.98
CA ASN A 703 5.03 -13.04 24.54
C ASN A 703 5.50 -14.49 24.42
N SER A 704 6.66 -14.73 23.82
CA SER A 704 7.14 -16.05 23.41
C SER A 704 8.32 -16.56 24.21
N MET A 705 9.18 -15.66 24.70
CA MET A 705 10.32 -15.97 25.56
C MET A 705 10.33 -15.07 26.82
N PRO A 706 11.09 -15.41 27.87
CA PRO A 706 11.20 -14.55 29.05
C PRO A 706 11.62 -13.11 28.70
N LEU A 707 11.00 -12.12 29.35
CA LEU A 707 11.14 -10.71 29.00
C LEU A 707 12.58 -10.21 28.96
N LEU A 708 13.44 -10.68 29.89
CA LEU A 708 14.86 -10.34 29.92
C LEU A 708 15.56 -10.62 28.59
N PHE A 709 15.25 -11.77 27.96
CA PHE A 709 15.82 -12.17 26.69
C PHE A 709 15.13 -11.49 25.51
N ALA A 710 13.81 -11.29 25.59
CA ALA A 710 13.08 -10.51 24.60
C ALA A 710 13.63 -9.08 24.47
N PHE A 711 13.98 -8.43 25.59
CA PHE A 711 14.60 -7.09 25.57
C PHE A 711 15.99 -7.09 24.94
N ARG A 712 16.77 -8.16 25.09
CA ARG A 712 18.05 -8.31 24.40
C ARG A 712 17.88 -8.47 22.89
N VAL A 713 16.82 -9.17 22.45
CA VAL A 713 16.42 -9.21 21.03
C VAL A 713 15.99 -7.82 20.56
N LEU A 714 15.23 -7.07 21.36
CA LEU A 714 14.82 -5.69 21.04
C LEU A 714 15.99 -4.72 20.93
N ASP A 715 17.00 -4.82 21.80
CA ASP A 715 18.24 -4.03 21.70
C ASP A 715 18.88 -4.19 20.31
N CYS A 716 18.95 -5.42 19.80
CA CYS A 716 19.46 -5.71 18.47
C CYS A 716 18.48 -5.25 17.37
N PHE A 717 17.19 -5.50 17.53
CA PHE A 717 16.15 -5.14 16.57
C PHE A 717 16.06 -3.62 16.34
N PHE A 718 16.13 -2.80 17.39
CA PHE A 718 16.11 -1.34 17.20
C PHE A 718 17.33 -0.83 16.45
N MET A 719 18.48 -1.48 16.61
CA MET A 719 19.73 -1.10 15.93
C MET A 719 19.85 -1.67 14.52
N GLU A 720 19.44 -2.91 14.27
CA GLU A 720 19.66 -3.60 12.98
C GLU A 720 18.40 -3.73 12.13
N GLY A 721 17.22 -3.49 12.72
CA GLY A 721 15.93 -3.58 12.05
C GLY A 721 15.30 -4.98 12.08
N PRO A 722 14.22 -5.19 11.29
CA PRO A 722 13.39 -6.40 11.33
C PRO A 722 14.09 -7.70 10.98
N LYS A 723 15.22 -7.68 10.26
CA LYS A 723 15.97 -8.89 9.90
C LYS A 723 16.36 -9.74 11.12
N ILE A 724 16.56 -9.10 12.27
CA ILE A 724 16.90 -9.77 13.54
C ILE A 724 15.84 -10.79 13.93
N LEU A 725 14.55 -10.51 13.68
CA LEU A 725 13.47 -11.42 14.01
C LEU A 725 13.59 -12.74 13.22
N PHE A 726 13.98 -12.65 11.94
CA PHE A 726 14.20 -13.82 11.09
C PHE A 726 15.44 -14.61 11.51
N GLN A 727 16.56 -13.92 11.77
CA GLN A 727 17.81 -14.57 12.18
C GLN A 727 17.64 -15.32 13.51
N VAL A 728 17.00 -14.68 14.50
CA VAL A 728 16.69 -15.31 15.79
C VAL A 728 15.73 -16.50 15.58
N GLY A 729 14.67 -16.34 14.79
CA GLY A 729 13.73 -17.43 14.52
C GLY A 729 14.39 -18.65 13.86
N LEU A 730 15.26 -18.43 12.88
CA LEU A 730 15.99 -19.51 12.21
C LEU A 730 16.99 -20.17 13.16
N ALA A 731 17.65 -19.40 14.03
CA ALA A 731 18.55 -19.92 15.05
C ALA A 731 17.82 -20.78 16.09
N VAL A 732 16.62 -20.37 16.54
CA VAL A 732 15.77 -21.18 17.42
C VAL A 732 15.48 -22.54 16.78
N LEU A 733 15.08 -22.56 15.50
CA LEU A 733 14.79 -23.81 14.79
C LEU A 733 16.04 -24.67 14.58
N LYS A 734 17.19 -24.05 14.28
CA LYS A 734 18.44 -24.76 14.06
C LYS A 734 18.95 -25.45 15.32
N ILE A 735 18.97 -24.74 16.45
CA ILE A 735 19.44 -25.29 17.74
C ILE A 735 18.57 -26.47 18.18
N ASN A 736 17.25 -26.36 17.97
CA ASN A 736 16.31 -27.41 18.34
C ASN A 736 16.11 -28.48 17.24
N GLY A 737 16.84 -28.41 16.12
CA GLY A 737 16.58 -29.20 14.92
C GLY A 737 16.53 -30.71 15.15
N ALA A 738 17.38 -31.24 16.03
CA ALA A 738 17.42 -32.68 16.34
C ALA A 738 16.14 -33.18 17.03
N GLU A 739 15.54 -32.39 17.93
CA GLU A 739 14.27 -32.73 18.58
C GLU A 739 13.09 -32.42 17.67
N LEU A 740 13.15 -31.33 16.90
CA LEU A 740 12.10 -30.96 15.95
C LEU A 740 11.91 -32.01 14.84
N LEU A 741 12.98 -32.69 14.40
CA LEU A 741 12.89 -33.82 13.47
C LEU A 741 12.17 -35.06 14.05
N LYS A 742 11.99 -35.12 15.37
CA LYS A 742 11.22 -36.17 16.04
C LYS A 742 9.78 -35.75 16.31
N ALA A 743 9.44 -34.47 16.15
CA ALA A 743 8.10 -33.97 16.37
C ALA A 743 7.13 -34.57 15.35
N THR A 744 5.97 -35.03 15.83
CA THR A 744 4.95 -35.70 15.01
C THR A 744 3.73 -34.83 14.71
N ASP A 745 3.56 -33.74 15.46
CA ASP A 745 2.42 -32.83 15.39
C ASP A 745 2.78 -31.45 15.96
N ASP A 746 1.88 -30.48 15.78
CA ASP A 746 2.04 -29.10 16.26
C ASP A 746 2.22 -29.02 17.79
N GLY A 747 1.63 -29.94 18.55
CA GLY A 747 1.72 -29.96 20.02
C GLY A 747 3.13 -30.29 20.50
N ALA A 748 3.74 -31.33 19.93
CA ALA A 748 5.13 -31.71 20.19
C ALA A 748 6.09 -30.58 19.79
N PHE A 749 5.85 -29.97 18.62
CA PHE A 749 6.61 -28.82 18.13
C PHE A 749 6.58 -27.65 19.13
N MET A 750 5.38 -27.25 19.57
CA MET A 750 5.19 -26.16 20.55
C MET A 750 5.82 -26.47 21.90
N HIS A 751 5.79 -27.73 22.35
CA HIS A 751 6.39 -28.14 23.62
C HIS A 751 7.91 -27.98 23.60
N ILE A 752 8.58 -28.46 22.53
CA ILE A 752 10.03 -28.35 22.37
C ILE A 752 10.47 -26.88 22.42
N LEU A 753 9.77 -26.02 21.69
CA LEU A 753 10.09 -24.59 21.66
C LEU A 753 9.85 -23.91 23.01
N LYS A 754 8.77 -24.27 23.71
CA LYS A 754 8.47 -23.74 25.03
C LYS A 754 9.54 -24.13 26.07
N ASP A 755 9.99 -25.38 26.06
CA ASP A 755 11.05 -25.85 26.95
C ASP A 755 12.37 -25.15 26.63
N PHE A 756 12.69 -24.98 25.34
CA PHE A 756 13.86 -24.24 24.92
C PHE A 756 13.85 -22.81 25.45
N PHE A 757 12.76 -22.06 25.24
CA PHE A 757 12.63 -20.68 25.72
C PHE A 757 12.68 -20.57 27.25
N ALA A 758 12.17 -21.57 27.98
CA ALA A 758 12.25 -21.60 29.43
C ALA A 758 13.67 -21.87 29.96
N SER A 759 14.53 -22.49 29.14
CA SER A 759 15.90 -22.87 29.51
C SER A 759 16.98 -21.86 29.09
N LEU A 760 16.60 -20.69 28.55
CA LEU A 760 17.54 -19.74 27.93
C LEU A 760 18.60 -19.17 28.90
N ASP A 761 18.32 -19.14 30.19
CA ASP A 761 19.23 -18.71 31.25
C ASP A 761 20.21 -19.80 31.71
N GLU A 762 20.01 -21.05 31.29
CA GLU A 762 20.86 -22.17 31.67
C GLU A 762 22.25 -22.07 31.03
N PRO A 763 23.33 -22.39 31.78
CA PRO A 763 24.68 -22.39 31.25
C PRO A 763 24.88 -23.55 30.26
N ILE A 764 25.60 -23.28 29.16
CA ILE A 764 25.93 -24.28 28.13
C ILE A 764 26.93 -25.30 28.69
N TYR A 765 27.92 -24.82 29.44
CA TYR A 765 28.99 -25.64 30.01
C TYR A 765 29.03 -25.51 31.54
N PRO A 766 28.05 -26.10 32.27
CA PRO A 766 27.97 -25.96 33.73
C PRO A 766 29.20 -26.49 34.47
N ASN A 767 29.91 -27.47 33.86
CA ASN A 767 31.08 -28.12 34.46
C ASN A 767 32.42 -27.65 33.86
N ALA A 768 32.45 -26.53 33.14
CA ALA A 768 33.70 -26.04 32.56
C ALA A 768 34.68 -25.50 33.62
N ASP A 769 35.98 -25.74 33.39
CA ASP A 769 37.06 -25.37 34.32
C ASP A 769 37.20 -23.86 34.52
N THR A 770 36.79 -23.05 33.53
CA THR A 770 36.85 -21.58 33.61
C THR A 770 35.50 -21.01 34.05
N ALA A 771 35.53 -20.03 34.97
CA ALA A 771 34.33 -19.27 35.36
C ALA A 771 33.63 -18.64 34.14
N ARG A 772 34.42 -18.25 33.12
CA ARG A 772 33.98 -17.67 31.84
C ARG A 772 33.14 -18.61 30.97
N ALA A 773 33.52 -19.88 30.86
CA ALA A 773 32.71 -20.86 30.09
C ALA A 773 31.43 -21.25 30.84
N ARG A 774 31.42 -21.14 32.17
CA ARG A 774 30.24 -21.36 33.02
C ARG A 774 29.22 -20.21 32.94
N SER A 775 29.61 -18.99 32.57
CA SER A 775 28.71 -17.85 32.42
C SER A 775 28.01 -17.76 31.06
N LEU A 776 28.43 -18.54 30.06
CA LEU A 776 27.78 -18.56 28.75
C LEU A 776 26.45 -19.33 28.82
N THR A 777 25.36 -18.62 28.55
CA THR A 777 23.99 -19.15 28.59
C THR A 777 23.54 -19.65 27.22
N LYS A 778 22.50 -20.49 27.18
CA LYS A 778 21.85 -20.87 25.92
C LYS A 778 21.36 -19.67 25.09
N PHE A 779 21.03 -18.55 25.73
CA PHE A 779 20.74 -17.30 25.02
C PHE A 779 21.96 -16.73 24.27
N ASN A 780 23.16 -16.85 24.82
CA ASN A 780 24.39 -16.43 24.13
C ASN A 780 24.63 -17.29 22.89
N GLU A 781 24.42 -18.61 22.98
CA GLU A 781 24.46 -19.51 21.82
C GLU A 781 23.43 -19.12 20.77
N LEU A 782 22.20 -18.81 21.19
CA LEU A 782 21.13 -18.37 20.28
C LEU A 782 21.54 -17.14 19.46
N LEU A 783 22.05 -16.09 20.12
CA LEU A 783 22.50 -14.89 19.41
C LEU A 783 23.72 -15.19 18.52
N LEU A 784 24.68 -15.99 18.99
CA LEU A 784 25.85 -16.36 18.20
C LEU A 784 25.46 -17.11 16.92
N VAL A 785 24.56 -18.08 17.02
CA VAL A 785 24.05 -18.83 15.86
C VAL A 785 23.27 -17.91 14.92
N ALA A 786 22.45 -16.99 15.46
CA ALA A 786 21.71 -16.02 14.66
C ALA A 786 22.64 -15.14 13.81
N TYR A 787 23.70 -14.58 14.41
CA TYR A 787 24.63 -13.71 13.70
C TYR A 787 25.58 -14.48 12.79
N ARG A 788 26.14 -15.60 13.23
CA ARG A 788 27.15 -16.35 12.47
C ARG A 788 26.53 -17.13 11.30
N ASP A 789 25.51 -17.92 11.59
CA ASP A 789 24.99 -18.90 10.62
C ASP A 789 23.94 -18.31 9.67
N PHE A 790 23.33 -17.18 10.06
CA PHE A 790 22.29 -16.51 9.28
C PHE A 790 22.67 -15.07 8.90
N ASN A 791 23.97 -14.74 8.82
CA ASN A 791 24.46 -13.43 8.31
C ASN A 791 24.00 -13.13 6.87
N LEU A 792 23.70 -14.16 6.07
CA LEU A 792 23.21 -14.03 4.70
C LEU A 792 21.79 -13.43 4.64
N VAL A 793 21.05 -13.47 5.75
CA VAL A 793 19.75 -12.81 5.89
C VAL A 793 19.98 -11.32 6.13
N THR A 794 20.01 -10.56 5.04
CA THR A 794 20.24 -9.10 5.06
C THR A 794 18.94 -8.33 4.84
N ASP A 795 18.93 -7.04 5.21
CA ASP A 795 17.79 -6.15 4.94
C ASP A 795 17.45 -6.08 3.45
N GLU A 796 18.46 -6.15 2.58
CA GLU A 796 18.27 -6.21 1.14
C GLU A 796 17.57 -7.51 0.71
N SER A 797 18.00 -8.66 1.23
CA SER A 797 17.34 -9.93 0.92
C SER A 797 15.89 -9.97 1.41
N ILE A 798 15.60 -9.45 2.60
CA ILE A 798 14.24 -9.39 3.15
C ILE A 798 13.39 -8.44 2.30
N ARG A 799 13.89 -7.25 1.93
CA ARG A 799 13.16 -6.33 1.04
C ARG A 799 12.87 -6.96 -0.32
N GLN A 800 13.83 -7.70 -0.90
CA GLN A 800 13.62 -8.39 -2.16
C GLN A 800 12.57 -9.49 -2.03
N LEU A 801 12.63 -10.31 -0.98
CA LEU A 801 11.64 -11.34 -0.71
C LEU A 801 10.25 -10.76 -0.45
N ARG A 802 10.14 -9.65 0.30
CA ARG A 802 8.89 -8.89 0.46
C ARG A 802 8.34 -8.49 -0.90
N LYS A 803 9.13 -7.88 -1.78
CA LYS A 803 8.68 -7.52 -3.14
C LYS A 803 8.18 -8.71 -3.95
N THR A 804 8.87 -9.85 -3.87
CA THR A 804 8.50 -11.06 -4.62
C THR A 804 7.25 -11.76 -4.05
N HIS A 805 7.04 -11.71 -2.73
CA HIS A 805 5.97 -12.43 -2.05
C HIS A 805 4.75 -11.56 -1.74
N GLN A 806 4.88 -10.24 -1.74
CA GLN A 806 3.83 -9.28 -1.39
C GLN A 806 2.56 -9.53 -2.21
N LEU A 807 2.69 -9.70 -3.53
CA LEU A 807 1.55 -9.91 -4.42
C LEU A 807 0.76 -11.18 -4.10
N LYS A 808 1.45 -12.25 -3.69
CA LYS A 808 0.81 -13.52 -3.30
C LYS A 808 0.00 -13.38 -2.01
N VAL A 809 0.51 -12.59 -1.06
CA VAL A 809 -0.13 -12.38 0.24
C VAL A 809 -1.34 -11.47 0.11
N VAL A 810 -1.26 -10.40 -0.69
CA VAL A 810 -2.42 -9.52 -0.94
C VAL A 810 -3.57 -10.28 -1.60
N ALA A 811 -3.29 -11.11 -2.60
CA ALA A 811 -4.33 -11.94 -3.20
C ALA A 811 -5.00 -12.90 -2.18
N GLY A 812 -4.23 -13.43 -1.23
CA GLY A 812 -4.75 -14.23 -0.12
C GLY A 812 -5.65 -13.42 0.82
N ILE A 813 -5.22 -12.21 1.20
CA ILE A 813 -5.97 -11.27 2.04
C ILE A 813 -7.25 -10.84 1.36
N GLU A 814 -7.20 -10.37 0.11
CA GLU A 814 -8.38 -9.98 -0.65
C GLU A 814 -9.40 -11.12 -0.70
N SER A 815 -8.95 -12.34 -0.97
CA SER A 815 -9.82 -13.51 -0.99
C SER A 815 -10.46 -13.77 0.37
N PHE A 816 -9.73 -13.55 1.47
CA PHE A 816 -10.26 -13.64 2.82
C PHE A 816 -11.24 -12.50 3.14
N THR A 817 -10.88 -11.25 2.87
CA THR A 817 -11.71 -10.06 3.09
C THR A 817 -13.01 -10.15 2.30
N LYS A 818 -12.93 -10.54 1.02
CA LYS A 818 -14.07 -10.87 0.16
C LYS A 818 -14.96 -11.93 0.79
N ARG A 819 -14.40 -13.06 1.22
CA ARG A 819 -15.18 -14.12 1.88
C ARG A 819 -15.79 -13.70 3.21
N SER A 820 -15.07 -12.91 4.01
CA SER A 820 -15.53 -12.41 5.29
C SER A 820 -16.66 -11.41 5.11
N ALA A 821 -16.51 -10.45 4.18
CA ALA A 821 -17.55 -9.50 3.82
C ALA A 821 -18.79 -10.22 3.29
N ILE A 822 -18.63 -11.19 2.38
CA ILE A 822 -19.74 -12.01 1.86
C ILE A 822 -20.41 -12.82 2.98
N ARG A 823 -19.64 -13.39 3.92
CA ARG A 823 -20.19 -14.12 5.08
C ARG A 823 -20.95 -13.21 6.05
N ASN A 824 -20.53 -11.96 6.17
CA ASN A 824 -21.13 -10.96 7.05
C ASN A 824 -22.33 -10.24 6.41
N LEU A 825 -22.67 -10.55 5.15
CA LEU A 825 -23.91 -10.09 4.54
C LEU A 825 -25.10 -10.66 5.33
N LYS A 826 -26.06 -9.78 5.65
CA LYS A 826 -27.31 -10.17 6.33
C LYS A 826 -28.23 -10.96 5.41
N ASP A 827 -28.21 -10.61 4.13
CA ASP A 827 -29.03 -11.23 3.08
C ASP A 827 -28.18 -11.40 1.81
N THR A 828 -28.25 -12.60 1.21
CA THR A 828 -27.53 -12.96 -0.02
C THR A 828 -28.42 -12.98 -1.25
N ALA A 829 -29.73 -12.73 -1.09
CA ALA A 829 -30.73 -12.70 -2.16
C ALA A 829 -30.67 -13.92 -3.10
N ASN A 830 -30.36 -15.10 -2.55
CA ASN A 830 -30.23 -16.38 -3.27
C ASN A 830 -29.16 -16.39 -4.39
N LEU A 831 -28.22 -15.45 -4.37
CA LEU A 831 -27.07 -15.47 -5.26
C LEU A 831 -26.09 -16.58 -4.85
N SER A 832 -25.52 -17.24 -5.85
CA SER A 832 -24.43 -18.19 -5.65
C SER A 832 -23.17 -17.49 -5.14
N LYS A 833 -22.24 -18.27 -4.57
CA LYS A 833 -20.96 -17.73 -4.07
C LYS A 833 -20.14 -17.04 -5.17
N ASP A 834 -20.25 -17.54 -6.40
CA ASP A 834 -19.52 -16.99 -7.54
C ASP A 834 -20.15 -15.65 -7.97
N GLU A 835 -21.48 -15.56 -8.05
CA GLU A 835 -22.21 -14.32 -8.35
C GLU A 835 -21.99 -13.23 -7.29
N LEU A 836 -22.02 -13.61 -6.00
CA LEU A 836 -21.67 -12.71 -4.89
C LEU A 836 -20.23 -12.23 -4.99
N GLY A 837 -19.35 -13.10 -5.48
CA GLY A 837 -17.95 -12.77 -5.72
C GLY A 837 -17.78 -11.70 -6.79
N VAL A 838 -18.48 -11.82 -7.92
CA VAL A 838 -18.44 -10.86 -9.03
C VAL A 838 -19.01 -9.50 -8.60
N LEU A 839 -20.13 -9.49 -7.87
CA LEU A 839 -20.71 -8.26 -7.33
C LEU A 839 -19.78 -7.54 -6.37
N TYR A 840 -19.13 -8.29 -5.47
CA TYR A 840 -18.13 -7.75 -4.56
C TYR A 840 -17.01 -7.06 -5.33
N ASP A 841 -16.41 -7.74 -6.32
CA ASP A 841 -15.29 -7.19 -7.08
C ASP A 841 -15.70 -5.94 -7.85
N LYS A 842 -16.84 -5.97 -8.57
CA LYS A 842 -17.34 -4.81 -9.31
C LYS A 842 -17.67 -3.62 -8.40
N TYR A 843 -18.25 -3.86 -7.23
CA TYR A 843 -18.59 -2.82 -6.25
C TYR A 843 -17.33 -2.10 -5.73
N TYR A 844 -16.36 -2.86 -5.22
CA TYR A 844 -15.13 -2.27 -4.69
C TYR A 844 -14.23 -1.69 -5.80
N ASN A 845 -14.28 -2.24 -7.02
CA ASN A 845 -13.60 -1.66 -8.18
C ASN A 845 -14.16 -0.30 -8.55
N ALA A 846 -15.48 -0.14 -8.59
CA ALA A 846 -16.11 1.15 -8.89
C ALA A 846 -15.71 2.20 -7.85
N ILE A 847 -15.69 1.82 -6.56
CA ILE A 847 -15.27 2.69 -5.46
C ILE A 847 -13.78 3.06 -5.54
N TYR A 848 -12.91 2.12 -5.91
CA TYR A 848 -11.47 2.33 -5.96
C TYR A 848 -11.05 3.45 -6.93
N TYR A 849 -11.76 3.61 -8.05
CA TYR A 849 -11.43 4.59 -9.10
C TYR A 849 -12.18 5.94 -8.98
N ASP A 850 -12.85 6.21 -7.86
CA ASP A 850 -13.57 7.48 -7.71
C ASP A 850 -12.67 8.64 -7.23
N GLU A 851 -12.27 9.51 -8.16
CA GLU A 851 -11.28 10.58 -7.93
C GLU A 851 -11.71 11.68 -6.95
N LYS A 852 -13.03 11.93 -6.80
CA LYS A 852 -13.58 13.01 -5.98
C LYS A 852 -13.63 12.67 -4.49
N ARG A 853 -13.28 11.44 -4.11
CA ARG A 853 -13.39 10.94 -2.74
C ARG A 853 -12.24 11.31 -1.83
N LYS A 854 -11.20 11.98 -2.36
CA LYS A 854 -10.04 12.51 -1.61
C LYS A 854 -10.42 13.40 -0.40
N GLU A 855 -11.69 13.81 -0.27
CA GLU A 855 -12.17 14.74 0.77
C GLU A 855 -13.30 14.18 1.69
N ARG A 856 -13.78 12.93 1.52
CA ARG A 856 -14.94 12.41 2.29
C ARG A 856 -14.77 10.99 2.82
N ASN A 857 -14.94 10.82 4.13
CA ASN A 857 -14.74 9.58 4.91
C ASN A 857 -15.86 8.51 4.82
N ASP A 858 -16.88 8.66 3.96
CA ASP A 858 -18.01 7.71 3.93
C ASP A 858 -17.74 6.50 3.05
N ALA A 859 -18.16 5.29 3.47
CA ALA A 859 -17.96 3.96 2.84
C ALA A 859 -18.96 3.55 1.73
N LYS A 860 -19.84 4.48 1.32
CA LYS A 860 -21.00 4.19 0.47
C LYS A 860 -20.79 4.64 -0.97
N MET A 861 -21.22 3.85 -1.94
CA MET A 861 -21.16 4.22 -3.35
C MET A 861 -22.14 5.36 -3.64
N ASP A 862 -21.64 6.51 -4.08
CA ASP A 862 -22.48 7.64 -4.49
C ASP A 862 -23.04 7.45 -5.89
N TYR A 863 -23.88 8.39 -6.37
CA TYR A 863 -24.53 8.26 -7.67
C TYR A 863 -23.55 8.21 -8.85
N VAL A 864 -22.49 9.02 -8.82
CA VAL A 864 -21.48 9.05 -9.90
C VAL A 864 -20.71 7.73 -9.98
N THR A 865 -20.35 7.18 -8.83
CA THR A 865 -19.69 5.88 -8.75
C THR A 865 -20.63 4.75 -9.15
N TYR A 866 -21.90 4.85 -8.77
CA TYR A 866 -22.95 3.91 -9.16
C TYR A 866 -23.14 3.81 -10.69
N GLU A 867 -23.06 4.93 -11.42
CA GLU A 867 -23.14 4.89 -12.89
C GLU A 867 -22.00 4.05 -13.50
N ARG A 868 -20.77 4.18 -13.00
CA ARG A 868 -19.64 3.35 -13.46
C ARG A 868 -19.84 1.88 -13.07
N PHE A 869 -20.29 1.63 -11.84
CA PHE A 869 -20.58 0.29 -11.35
C PHE A 869 -21.62 -0.43 -12.21
N MET A 870 -22.76 0.21 -12.48
CA MET A 870 -23.82 -0.35 -13.32
C MET A 870 -23.36 -0.53 -14.76
N GLY A 871 -22.58 0.41 -15.30
CA GLY A 871 -21.96 0.27 -16.62
C GLY A 871 -21.01 -0.94 -16.68
N SER A 872 -20.42 -1.37 -15.57
CA SER A 872 -19.63 -2.61 -15.52
C SER A 872 -20.49 -3.88 -15.44
N LEU A 873 -21.75 -3.78 -15.00
CA LEU A 873 -22.66 -4.91 -14.82
C LEU A 873 -23.54 -5.16 -16.04
N ALA A 874 -23.99 -4.10 -16.72
CA ALA A 874 -24.93 -4.20 -17.83
C ALA A 874 -24.58 -3.21 -18.94
N ASP A 875 -24.61 -3.67 -20.19
CA ASP A 875 -24.22 -2.84 -21.33
C ASP A 875 -25.18 -1.66 -21.55
N TRP A 876 -26.47 -1.83 -21.27
CA TRP A 876 -27.46 -0.75 -21.38
C TRP A 876 -27.22 0.40 -20.39
N ALA A 877 -26.41 0.21 -19.35
CA ALA A 877 -26.04 1.25 -18.38
C ALA A 877 -24.79 2.05 -18.80
N LYS A 878 -24.11 1.66 -19.90
CA LYS A 878 -22.96 2.41 -20.44
C LYS A 878 -23.44 3.58 -21.30
N PHE A 879 -22.99 4.79 -20.96
CA PHE A 879 -23.23 6.00 -21.75
C PHE A 879 -22.04 6.27 -22.68
N THR A 880 -22.18 5.97 -23.97
CA THR A 880 -21.08 6.09 -24.95
C THR A 880 -21.00 7.48 -25.58
N ALA A 881 -19.88 7.80 -26.25
CA ALA A 881 -19.74 9.05 -27.01
C ALA A 881 -20.83 9.23 -28.09
N LYS A 882 -21.36 8.13 -28.64
CA LYS A 882 -22.45 8.14 -29.63
C LYS A 882 -23.78 8.64 -29.02
N ASP A 883 -23.99 8.40 -27.73
CA ASP A 883 -25.23 8.77 -27.03
C ASP A 883 -25.26 10.25 -26.63
N ARG A 884 -24.10 10.93 -26.64
CA ARG A 884 -23.95 12.35 -26.33
C ARG A 884 -24.10 13.28 -27.55
N THR A 885 -24.55 12.73 -28.68
CA THR A 885 -24.82 13.49 -29.90
C THR A 885 -26.11 14.30 -29.78
N SER A 886 -26.19 15.45 -30.45
CA SER A 886 -27.36 16.34 -30.40
C SER A 886 -28.67 15.64 -30.80
N GLU A 887 -28.59 14.64 -31.68
CA GLU A 887 -29.74 13.84 -32.16
C GLU A 887 -30.30 12.88 -31.09
N ARG A 888 -29.50 12.48 -30.10
CA ARG A 888 -29.88 11.48 -29.07
C ARG A 888 -30.06 12.08 -27.67
N GLN A 889 -30.05 13.40 -27.53
CA GLN A 889 -30.15 14.09 -26.24
C GLN A 889 -31.38 13.69 -25.41
N VAL A 890 -32.53 13.48 -26.06
CA VAL A 890 -33.77 13.05 -25.39
C VAL A 890 -33.64 11.61 -24.86
N GLN A 891 -33.06 10.71 -25.64
CA GLN A 891 -32.83 9.32 -25.24
C GLN A 891 -31.83 9.23 -24.08
N LEU A 892 -30.78 10.07 -24.11
CA LEU A 892 -29.82 10.19 -23.03
C LEU A 892 -30.48 10.61 -21.71
N GLN A 893 -31.41 11.57 -21.76
CA GLN A 893 -32.15 12.03 -20.57
C GLN A 893 -33.04 10.93 -19.97
N VAL A 894 -33.65 10.10 -20.81
CA VAL A 894 -34.42 8.92 -20.38
C VAL A 894 -33.53 7.95 -19.63
N GLY A 895 -32.37 7.59 -20.21
CA GLY A 895 -31.40 6.69 -19.58
C GLY A 895 -30.88 7.20 -18.23
N GLN A 896 -30.56 8.50 -18.13
CA GLN A 896 -30.13 9.14 -16.88
C GLN A 896 -31.23 9.13 -15.82
N THR A 897 -32.47 9.40 -16.23
CA THR A 897 -33.62 9.39 -15.30
C THR A 897 -33.89 8.00 -14.77
N PHE A 898 -33.79 6.97 -15.62
CA PHE A 898 -33.91 5.57 -15.22
C PHE A 898 -32.81 5.17 -14.22
N MET A 899 -31.55 5.49 -14.52
CA MET A 899 -30.41 5.22 -13.64
C MET A 899 -30.58 5.87 -12.26
N LYS A 900 -31.05 7.13 -12.22
CA LYS A 900 -31.32 7.83 -10.97
C LYS A 900 -32.42 7.16 -10.13
N ARG A 901 -33.54 6.80 -10.75
CA ARG A 901 -34.63 6.10 -10.05
C ARG A 901 -34.17 4.73 -9.55
N PHE A 902 -33.34 4.03 -10.31
CA PHE A 902 -32.78 2.74 -9.91
C PHE A 902 -31.87 2.92 -8.69
N PHE A 903 -31.00 3.92 -8.67
CA PHE A 903 -30.19 4.25 -7.50
C PHE A 903 -31.05 4.51 -6.25
N GLU A 904 -32.12 5.32 -6.38
CA GLU A 904 -33.06 5.62 -5.29
C GLU A 904 -33.82 4.36 -4.81
N TYR A 905 -34.15 3.44 -5.72
CA TYR A 905 -34.75 2.15 -5.36
C TYR A 905 -33.80 1.27 -4.52
N LEU A 906 -32.51 1.28 -4.84
CA LEU A 906 -31.49 0.53 -4.11
C LEU A 906 -31.17 1.16 -2.75
N ASP A 907 -31.26 2.49 -2.61
CA ASP A 907 -31.00 3.22 -1.37
C ASP A 907 -32.21 3.16 -0.41
N THR A 908 -32.51 1.97 0.08
CA THR A 908 -33.66 1.72 0.98
C THR A 908 -33.68 2.57 2.25
N LYS A 909 -32.53 3.15 2.62
CA LYS A 909 -32.37 3.99 3.83
C LYS A 909 -32.32 5.49 3.52
N ASN A 910 -32.40 5.89 2.25
CA ASN A 910 -32.30 7.28 1.78
C ASN A 910 -31.08 8.04 2.32
N VAL A 911 -29.91 7.37 2.41
CA VAL A 911 -28.69 8.00 2.93
C VAL A 911 -27.81 8.59 1.80
N SER A 912 -28.35 8.68 0.58
CA SER A 912 -27.67 9.17 -0.61
C SER A 912 -26.39 8.40 -0.91
N GLY A 913 -26.38 7.09 -0.64
CA GLY A 913 -25.23 6.22 -0.86
C GLY A 913 -25.54 4.75 -0.62
N LEU A 914 -25.07 3.90 -1.53
CA LEU A 914 -25.33 2.45 -1.53
C LEU A 914 -24.22 1.69 -0.80
N THR A 915 -24.60 0.76 0.08
CA THR A 915 -23.66 -0.22 0.66
C THR A 915 -23.60 -1.49 -0.19
N LEU A 916 -22.58 -2.34 0.04
CA LEU A 916 -22.51 -3.67 -0.57
C LEU A 916 -23.79 -4.49 -0.31
N GLN A 917 -24.38 -4.39 0.87
CA GLN A 917 -25.62 -5.09 1.22
C GLN A 917 -26.79 -4.61 0.37
N ASP A 918 -26.92 -3.29 0.15
CA ASP A 918 -28.00 -2.71 -0.64
C ASP A 918 -27.91 -3.17 -2.11
N VAL A 919 -26.69 -3.23 -2.65
CA VAL A 919 -26.41 -3.73 -4.00
C VAL A 919 -26.70 -5.23 -4.12
N VAL A 920 -26.22 -6.05 -3.19
CA VAL A 920 -26.46 -7.50 -3.21
C VAL A 920 -27.95 -7.82 -3.12
N SER A 921 -28.66 -7.20 -2.17
CA SER A 921 -30.10 -7.43 -2.00
C SER A 921 -30.90 -6.93 -3.21
N GLY A 922 -30.55 -5.77 -3.77
CA GLY A 922 -31.27 -5.19 -4.90
C GLY A 922 -31.04 -5.92 -6.22
N ILE A 923 -29.77 -6.15 -6.60
CA ILE A 923 -29.43 -6.87 -7.83
C ILE A 923 -29.84 -8.34 -7.73
N GLY A 924 -29.66 -8.97 -6.57
CA GLY A 924 -30.07 -10.35 -6.36
C GLY A 924 -31.58 -10.57 -6.53
N ARG A 925 -32.42 -9.63 -6.06
CA ARG A 925 -33.86 -9.66 -6.33
C ARG A 925 -34.17 -9.60 -7.83
N ILE A 926 -33.46 -8.76 -8.59
CA ILE A 926 -33.71 -8.64 -10.03
C ILE A 926 -33.30 -9.92 -10.78
N VAL A 927 -32.13 -10.48 -10.44
CA VAL A 927 -31.58 -11.64 -11.15
C VAL A 927 -32.26 -12.96 -10.76
N LYS A 928 -32.80 -13.07 -9.53
CA LYS A 928 -33.38 -14.32 -9.02
C LYS A 928 -34.91 -14.33 -8.94
N ASN A 929 -35.57 -13.18 -9.05
CA ASN A 929 -37.03 -13.16 -9.05
C ASN A 929 -37.61 -13.55 -10.42
N GLY A 930 -38.85 -14.05 -10.41
CA GLY A 930 -39.57 -14.42 -11.61
C GLY A 930 -40.17 -13.21 -12.34
N LEU A 931 -40.77 -13.51 -13.49
CA LEU A 931 -41.49 -12.58 -14.35
C LEU A 931 -42.39 -11.57 -13.60
N MET A 932 -43.22 -12.05 -12.66
CA MET A 932 -44.22 -11.21 -11.98
C MET A 932 -43.60 -10.11 -11.11
N GLU A 933 -42.52 -10.44 -10.42
CA GLU A 933 -41.77 -9.52 -9.57
C GLU A 933 -40.93 -8.55 -10.40
N GLN A 934 -40.43 -8.95 -11.58
CA GLN A 934 -39.72 -8.04 -12.49
C GLN A 934 -40.67 -6.99 -13.08
N ILE A 935 -41.89 -7.39 -13.43
CA ILE A 935 -42.94 -6.45 -13.86
C ILE A 935 -43.29 -5.47 -12.72
N GLU A 936 -43.43 -5.97 -11.50
CA GLU A 936 -43.72 -5.14 -10.33
C GLU A 936 -42.57 -4.17 -10.01
N PHE A 937 -41.32 -4.62 -10.15
CA PHE A 937 -40.14 -3.76 -10.03
C PHE A 937 -40.19 -2.59 -11.01
N PHE A 938 -40.39 -2.84 -12.31
CA PHE A 938 -40.50 -1.77 -13.31
C PHE A 938 -41.68 -0.85 -13.04
N PHE A 939 -42.84 -1.41 -12.69
CA PHE A 939 -44.01 -0.62 -12.31
C PHE A 939 -43.67 0.34 -11.15
N SER A 940 -43.09 -0.17 -10.07
CA SER A 940 -42.73 0.61 -8.88
C SER A 940 -41.67 1.69 -9.13
N LEU A 941 -40.82 1.50 -10.13
CA LEU A 941 -39.82 2.50 -10.53
C LEU A 941 -40.44 3.69 -11.27
N HIS A 942 -41.61 3.47 -11.87
CA HIS A 942 -42.34 4.47 -12.63
C HIS A 942 -43.50 5.10 -11.85
N ASP A 943 -43.96 4.44 -10.79
CA ASP A 943 -44.93 4.93 -9.81
C ASP A 943 -44.27 5.91 -8.83
N GLY A 944 -44.37 7.21 -9.12
CA GLY A 944 -43.66 8.25 -8.38
C GLY A 944 -44.22 8.53 -6.98
N ASP A 945 -45.53 8.31 -6.76
CA ASP A 945 -46.22 8.55 -5.49
C ASP A 945 -46.50 7.27 -4.69
N LYS A 946 -46.17 6.10 -5.26
CA LYS A 946 -46.28 4.77 -4.67
C LYS A 946 -47.71 4.40 -4.31
N ASP A 947 -48.65 4.87 -5.12
CA ASP A 947 -50.08 4.64 -4.90
C ASP A 947 -50.59 3.33 -5.55
N GLY A 948 -49.74 2.63 -6.31
CA GLY A 948 -50.08 1.40 -7.01
C GLY A 948 -50.70 1.61 -8.40
N TYR A 949 -50.67 2.84 -8.93
CA TYR A 949 -51.26 3.25 -10.19
C TYR A 949 -50.33 4.15 -11.00
N LEU A 950 -50.23 3.94 -12.32
CA LEU A 950 -49.47 4.84 -13.20
C LEU A 950 -50.40 5.83 -13.91
N THR A 951 -50.03 7.11 -13.85
CA THR A 951 -50.61 8.16 -14.69
C THR A 951 -50.28 7.96 -16.17
N LYS A 952 -51.00 8.65 -17.06
CA LYS A 952 -50.68 8.65 -18.50
C LYS A 952 -49.24 9.06 -18.83
N GLU A 953 -48.68 9.97 -18.03
CA GLU A 953 -47.30 10.43 -18.17
C GLU A 953 -46.29 9.38 -17.67
N GLU A 954 -46.61 8.67 -16.59
CA GLU A 954 -45.73 7.61 -16.06
C GLU A 954 -45.74 6.37 -16.95
N VAL A 955 -46.87 6.02 -17.55
CA VAL A 955 -46.96 4.99 -18.61
C VAL A 955 -46.08 5.36 -19.80
N LEU A 956 -46.08 6.63 -20.22
CA LEU A 956 -45.21 7.11 -21.29
C LEU A 956 -43.73 6.97 -20.90
N LYS A 957 -43.34 7.40 -19.70
CA LYS A 957 -41.96 7.27 -19.19
C LYS A 957 -41.50 5.82 -19.09
N LEU A 958 -42.40 4.90 -18.72
CA LEU A 958 -42.12 3.46 -18.70
C LEU A 958 -41.84 2.96 -20.13
N SER A 959 -42.66 3.35 -21.11
CA SER A 959 -42.44 2.99 -22.51
C SER A 959 -41.12 3.57 -23.08
N GLU A 960 -40.76 4.80 -22.72
CA GLU A 960 -39.47 5.42 -23.09
C GLU A 960 -38.28 4.65 -22.50
N THR A 961 -38.43 4.16 -21.27
CA THR A 961 -37.40 3.35 -20.59
C THR A 961 -37.19 2.01 -21.29
N LEU A 962 -38.26 1.35 -21.72
CA LEU A 962 -38.15 0.12 -22.53
C LEU A 962 -37.41 0.39 -23.85
N LEU A 963 -37.70 1.50 -24.53
CA LEU A 963 -36.97 1.90 -25.74
C LEU A 963 -35.47 2.13 -25.48
N TRP A 964 -35.11 2.72 -24.34
CA TRP A 964 -33.71 2.89 -23.94
C TRP A 964 -32.98 1.56 -23.72
N LEU A 965 -33.65 0.59 -23.09
CA LEU A 965 -33.09 -0.75 -22.84
C LEU A 965 -32.93 -1.55 -24.14
N PHE A 966 -33.80 -1.34 -25.13
CA PHE A 966 -33.75 -2.02 -26.43
C PHE A 966 -32.85 -1.36 -27.48
N ARG A 967 -32.20 -0.22 -27.17
CA ARG A 967 -31.49 0.62 -28.16
C ARG A 967 -30.39 -0.10 -28.96
N GLU A 968 -29.82 -1.19 -28.41
CA GLU A 968 -28.75 -1.95 -29.06
C GLU A 968 -29.23 -3.27 -29.68
N LYS A 969 -30.51 -3.65 -29.52
CA LYS A 969 -31.03 -4.98 -29.89
C LYS A 969 -31.55 -5.11 -31.33
N GLY A 970 -31.35 -4.12 -32.19
CA GLY A 970 -31.78 -4.17 -33.60
C GLY A 970 -33.27 -3.84 -33.81
N GLU A 971 -33.59 -3.28 -34.96
CA GLU A 971 -34.92 -2.73 -35.26
C GLU A 971 -35.90 -3.82 -35.74
N GLY A 972 -37.00 -4.02 -35.00
CA GLY A 972 -38.12 -4.86 -35.46
C GLY A 972 -39.13 -5.21 -34.36
N GLU A 973 -38.86 -6.30 -33.65
CA GLU A 973 -39.84 -6.95 -32.76
C GLU A 973 -40.04 -6.17 -31.44
N HIS A 974 -38.97 -5.70 -30.80
CA HIS A 974 -39.03 -4.93 -29.55
C HIS A 974 -39.77 -3.59 -29.70
N LEU A 975 -39.63 -2.89 -30.83
CA LEU A 975 -40.35 -1.64 -31.09
C LEU A 975 -41.86 -1.89 -31.25
N THR A 976 -42.23 -3.00 -31.89
CA THR A 976 -43.62 -3.42 -32.04
C THR A 976 -44.23 -3.76 -30.68
N GLY A 977 -43.49 -4.48 -29.83
CA GLY A 977 -43.93 -4.80 -28.46
C GLY A 977 -44.13 -3.56 -27.59
N VAL A 978 -43.19 -2.60 -27.59
CA VAL A 978 -43.34 -1.34 -26.82
C VAL A 978 -44.50 -0.47 -27.33
N SER A 979 -44.67 -0.40 -28.66
CA SER A 979 -45.80 0.33 -29.25
C SER A 979 -47.14 -0.32 -28.92
N GLY A 980 -47.20 -1.67 -28.92
CA GLY A 980 -48.36 -2.45 -28.50
C GLY A 980 -48.70 -2.24 -27.02
N PHE A 981 -47.69 -2.27 -26.15
CA PHE A 981 -47.84 -1.98 -24.72
C PHE A 981 -48.44 -0.59 -24.48
N LEU A 982 -47.90 0.46 -25.10
CA LEU A 982 -48.38 1.83 -24.90
C LEU A 982 -49.85 1.99 -25.34
N LYS A 983 -50.23 1.37 -26.46
CA LYS A 983 -51.60 1.40 -26.96
C LYS A 983 -52.56 0.71 -25.98
N HIS A 984 -52.26 -0.52 -25.58
CA HIS A 984 -53.12 -1.27 -24.66
C HIS A 984 -53.15 -0.63 -23.26
N ALA A 985 -52.03 -0.07 -22.79
CA ALA A 985 -51.98 0.64 -21.50
C ALA A 985 -52.94 1.83 -21.46
N TYR A 986 -53.11 2.57 -22.55
CA TYR A 986 -54.11 3.65 -22.63
C TYR A 986 -55.56 3.14 -22.74
N GLU A 987 -55.77 1.98 -23.36
CA GLU A 987 -57.10 1.34 -23.48
C GLU A 987 -57.60 0.78 -22.14
N TYR A 988 -56.70 0.24 -21.32
CA TYR A 988 -57.00 -0.39 -20.03
C TYR A 988 -56.86 0.54 -18.80
N LEU A 989 -56.80 1.86 -19.00
CA LEU A 989 -56.82 2.80 -17.86
C LEU A 989 -58.16 2.74 -17.13
N GLU A 990 -58.08 2.68 -15.80
CA GLU A 990 -59.22 2.51 -14.89
C GLU A 990 -59.25 3.60 -13.80
N PRO A 991 -60.44 3.97 -13.29
CA PRO A 991 -60.54 4.89 -12.15
C PRO A 991 -60.09 4.19 -10.86
N LYS A 992 -59.51 4.96 -9.92
CA LYS A 992 -59.11 4.42 -8.61
C LYS A 992 -60.35 3.94 -7.83
N PRO A 993 -60.27 2.83 -7.08
CA PRO A 993 -61.38 2.31 -6.27
C PRO A 993 -61.93 3.32 -5.26
N GLU A 994 -61.08 4.22 -4.79
CA GLU A 994 -61.40 5.27 -3.81
C GLU A 994 -62.14 6.47 -4.43
N GLN A 995 -62.08 6.62 -5.75
CA GLN A 995 -62.70 7.73 -6.51
C GLN A 995 -63.32 7.23 -7.83
N PRO A 996 -64.37 6.40 -7.77
CA PRO A 996 -64.95 5.73 -8.94
C PRO A 996 -65.56 6.70 -9.98
N ASP A 997 -65.92 7.92 -9.57
CA ASP A 997 -66.54 8.95 -10.42
C ASP A 997 -65.52 9.98 -10.97
N SER A 998 -64.22 9.82 -10.68
CA SER A 998 -63.18 10.72 -11.19
C SER A 998 -62.98 10.56 -12.70
N PRO A 999 -62.81 11.65 -13.48
CA PRO A 999 -62.45 11.56 -14.89
C PRO A 999 -61.01 11.05 -15.10
N ASP A 1000 -60.18 11.08 -14.07
CA ASP A 1000 -58.79 10.63 -14.13
C ASP A 1000 -58.71 9.10 -14.09
N ARG A 1001 -58.04 8.53 -15.08
CA ARG A 1001 -57.84 7.09 -15.23
C ARG A 1001 -56.37 6.75 -15.20
N PHE A 1002 -56.05 5.65 -14.54
CA PHE A 1002 -54.69 5.21 -14.24
C PHE A 1002 -54.51 3.74 -14.61
N LEU A 1003 -53.27 3.30 -14.78
CA LEU A 1003 -52.95 1.91 -15.05
C LEU A 1003 -52.61 1.21 -13.72
N SER A 1004 -53.42 0.25 -13.26
CA SER A 1004 -53.05 -0.54 -12.09
C SER A 1004 -51.93 -1.54 -12.40
N THR A 1005 -51.25 -2.03 -11.36
CA THR A 1005 -50.26 -3.10 -11.49
C THR A 1005 -50.84 -4.36 -12.13
N ALA A 1006 -52.10 -4.70 -11.85
CA ALA A 1006 -52.78 -5.87 -12.41
C ALA A 1006 -53.01 -5.73 -13.92
N SER A 1007 -53.47 -4.56 -14.35
CA SER A 1007 -53.67 -4.21 -15.76
C SER A 1007 -52.32 -4.18 -16.51
N CYS A 1008 -51.28 -3.62 -15.90
CA CYS A 1008 -49.92 -3.62 -16.46
C CYS A 1008 -49.38 -5.05 -16.67
N ARG A 1009 -49.52 -5.94 -15.67
CA ARG A 1009 -49.15 -7.35 -15.79
C ARG A 1009 -49.89 -8.04 -16.93
N MET A 1010 -51.20 -7.86 -17.03
CA MET A 1010 -52.01 -8.45 -18.09
C MET A 1010 -51.51 -8.02 -19.48
N ILE A 1011 -51.16 -6.76 -19.67
CA ILE A 1011 -50.68 -6.24 -20.95
C ILE A 1011 -49.31 -6.82 -21.31
N ILE A 1012 -48.39 -6.89 -20.36
CA ILE A 1012 -47.03 -7.43 -20.59
C ILE A 1012 -47.10 -8.94 -20.92
N LEU A 1013 -47.95 -9.69 -20.21
CA LEU A 1013 -48.15 -11.12 -20.46
C LEU A 1013 -48.90 -11.43 -21.76
N ALA A 1014 -49.57 -10.44 -22.36
CA ALA A 1014 -50.24 -10.59 -23.64
C ALA A 1014 -49.31 -10.38 -24.84
N ASP A 1015 -48.08 -9.90 -24.61
CA ASP A 1015 -47.07 -9.64 -25.64
C ASP A 1015 -45.88 -10.58 -25.44
N GLU A 1016 -45.69 -11.52 -26.37
CA GLU A 1016 -44.62 -12.54 -26.28
C GLU A 1016 -43.22 -11.93 -26.17
N THR A 1017 -42.99 -10.75 -26.76
CA THR A 1017 -41.67 -10.10 -26.74
C THR A 1017 -41.38 -9.48 -25.39
N LEU A 1018 -42.37 -8.80 -24.79
CA LEU A 1018 -42.23 -8.22 -23.46
C LEU A 1018 -42.21 -9.31 -22.39
N GLU A 1019 -43.07 -10.33 -22.49
CA GLU A 1019 -43.04 -11.49 -21.59
C GLU A 1019 -41.65 -12.14 -21.57
N PHE A 1020 -41.08 -12.43 -22.75
CA PHE A 1020 -39.73 -13.01 -22.84
C PHE A 1020 -38.65 -12.08 -22.26
N PHE A 1021 -38.76 -10.77 -22.50
CA PHE A 1021 -37.83 -9.79 -21.94
C PHE A 1021 -37.84 -9.78 -20.41
N PHE A 1022 -39.02 -9.71 -19.79
CA PHE A 1022 -39.19 -9.66 -18.34
C PHE A 1022 -38.99 -11.02 -17.65
N ASP A 1023 -39.05 -12.13 -18.37
CA ASP A 1023 -38.79 -13.45 -17.78
C ASP A 1023 -37.30 -13.83 -17.87
N HIS A 1024 -36.62 -13.45 -18.95
CA HIS A 1024 -35.26 -13.92 -19.23
C HIS A 1024 -34.26 -12.78 -19.50
N GLU A 1025 -34.54 -11.92 -20.47
CA GLU A 1025 -33.52 -11.04 -21.02
C GLU A 1025 -33.06 -9.94 -20.06
N PHE A 1026 -33.98 -9.38 -19.25
CA PHE A 1026 -33.64 -8.33 -18.31
C PHE A 1026 -32.70 -8.84 -17.21
N ALA A 1027 -33.02 -9.97 -16.60
CA ALA A 1027 -32.15 -10.62 -15.61
C ALA A 1027 -30.80 -11.04 -16.20
N GLN A 1028 -30.78 -11.57 -17.43
CA GLN A 1028 -29.54 -11.97 -18.12
C GLN A 1028 -28.68 -10.79 -18.57
N SER A 1029 -29.23 -9.58 -18.64
CA SER A 1029 -28.47 -8.38 -18.97
C SER A 1029 -27.43 -8.01 -17.91
N PHE A 1030 -27.56 -8.54 -16.69
CA PHE A 1030 -26.58 -8.40 -15.61
C PHE A 1030 -25.50 -9.48 -15.70
N GLN A 1031 -24.28 -9.07 -16.04
CA GLN A 1031 -23.11 -9.93 -16.22
C GLN A 1031 -22.53 -10.38 -14.86
N LEU A 1032 -23.12 -11.41 -14.25
CA LEU A 1032 -22.73 -11.97 -12.94
C LEU A 1032 -21.95 -13.29 -12.99
N THR A 1033 -21.58 -13.78 -14.18
CA THR A 1033 -20.85 -15.03 -14.36
C THR A 1033 -19.50 -14.83 -15.05
N GLU A 1034 -18.45 -15.41 -14.47
CA GLU A 1034 -17.12 -15.52 -15.10
C GLU A 1034 -16.99 -16.84 -15.88
N MET A 1035 -16.16 -16.83 -16.93
CA MET A 1035 -15.90 -17.99 -17.78
C MET A 1035 -15.19 -19.13 -17.00
N PRO A 1036 -15.61 -20.40 -17.16
CA PRO A 1036 -15.21 -21.49 -16.29
C PRO A 1036 -13.87 -22.10 -16.69
N ILE A 1037 -12.75 -21.62 -16.14
CA ILE A 1037 -11.49 -22.37 -16.08
C ILE A 1037 -10.84 -22.14 -14.71
N GLU A 1038 -11.41 -22.63 -13.62
CA GLU A 1038 -10.75 -22.49 -12.31
C GLU A 1038 -11.27 -23.43 -11.20
N ARG A 1039 -10.89 -24.71 -11.26
CA ARG A 1039 -10.94 -25.61 -10.10
C ARG A 1039 -9.70 -26.49 -10.05
N GLN A 1040 -8.56 -25.92 -9.67
CA GLN A 1040 -7.49 -26.72 -9.07
C GLN A 1040 -6.54 -25.87 -8.21
N ASN A 1041 -6.19 -26.47 -7.06
CA ASN A 1041 -5.19 -26.11 -6.06
C ASN A 1041 -5.70 -25.24 -4.89
N SER A 1042 -6.32 -25.91 -3.91
CA SER A 1042 -6.80 -25.40 -2.62
C SER A 1042 -5.75 -25.40 -1.50
N LEU A 1043 -4.57 -25.98 -1.70
CA LEU A 1043 -3.57 -26.18 -0.63
C LEU A 1043 -2.92 -24.88 -0.14
N SER A 1044 -2.59 -23.92 -1.03
CA SER A 1044 -2.05 -22.63 -0.60
C SER A 1044 -3.12 -21.72 0.03
N ARG A 1045 -4.38 -21.83 -0.41
CA ARG A 1045 -5.52 -21.08 0.14
C ARG A 1045 -5.87 -21.51 1.57
N GLU A 1046 -5.82 -22.81 1.87
CA GLU A 1046 -6.09 -23.34 3.20
C GLU A 1046 -5.03 -22.91 4.23
N ILE A 1047 -3.76 -22.82 3.82
CA ILE A 1047 -2.66 -22.33 4.67
C ILE A 1047 -2.85 -20.86 5.02
N PHE A 1048 -3.22 -20.00 4.06
CA PHE A 1048 -3.51 -18.59 4.33
C PHE A 1048 -4.76 -18.39 5.21
N ASP A 1049 -5.76 -19.27 5.08
CA ASP A 1049 -6.98 -19.25 5.89
C ASP A 1049 -6.72 -19.70 7.34
N SER A 1050 -5.88 -20.74 7.53
CA SER A 1050 -5.45 -21.17 8.85
C SER A 1050 -4.58 -20.12 9.52
N LEU A 1051 -3.68 -19.48 8.76
CA LEU A 1051 -2.83 -18.36 9.16
C LEU A 1051 -3.62 -17.16 9.68
N PHE A 1052 -4.61 -16.67 8.92
CA PHE A 1052 -5.45 -15.55 9.34
C PHE A 1052 -6.28 -15.90 10.57
N THR A 1053 -6.81 -17.12 10.61
CA THR A 1053 -7.60 -17.60 11.74
C THR A 1053 -6.74 -17.79 12.99
N ALA A 1054 -5.49 -18.24 12.85
CA ALA A 1054 -4.53 -18.36 13.93
C ALA A 1054 -4.05 -16.99 14.42
N GLY A 1055 -3.73 -16.08 13.50
CA GLY A 1055 -3.39 -14.69 13.79
C GLY A 1055 -4.50 -13.98 14.56
N THR A 1056 -5.75 -14.06 14.09
CA THR A 1056 -6.91 -13.49 14.80
C THR A 1056 -7.24 -14.21 16.10
N ARG A 1057 -7.05 -15.54 16.22
CA ARG A 1057 -7.24 -16.26 17.49
C ARG A 1057 -6.17 -15.91 18.52
N PHE A 1058 -4.92 -15.73 18.10
CA PHE A 1058 -3.85 -15.29 18.98
C PHE A 1058 -4.05 -13.83 19.38
N ALA A 1059 -4.39 -13.00 18.39
CA ALA A 1059 -4.90 -11.66 18.54
C ALA A 1059 -6.37 -11.63 18.98
N THR A 1060 -6.88 -12.58 19.76
CA THR A 1060 -8.14 -12.44 20.54
C THR A 1060 -8.11 -13.27 21.83
N GLY A 1061 -7.30 -14.32 21.89
CA GLY A 1061 -7.30 -15.32 22.95
C GLY A 1061 -6.03 -15.37 23.81
N ARG A 1062 -6.10 -14.76 25.00
CA ARG A 1062 -5.45 -15.29 26.21
C ARG A 1062 -6.43 -15.10 27.36
N GLY A 1063 -7.11 -16.18 27.77
CA GLY A 1063 -8.09 -16.10 28.84
C GLY A 1063 -8.93 -17.36 29.07
N LYS A 1064 -8.28 -18.48 29.44
CA LYS A 1064 -8.75 -19.48 30.44
C LYS A 1064 -7.84 -20.72 30.40
N ARG A 1065 -6.91 -20.80 31.35
CA ARG A 1065 -6.37 -22.10 31.78
C ARG A 1065 -7.48 -22.82 32.53
N ARG A 1066 -7.96 -23.94 31.99
CA ARG A 1066 -8.70 -24.93 32.78
C ARG A 1066 -8.27 -26.31 32.28
N GLY A 1067 -7.51 -27.02 33.12
CA GLY A 1067 -7.11 -28.39 32.84
C GLY A 1067 -8.33 -29.32 32.84
N LEU A 1068 -8.30 -30.35 32.00
CA LEU A 1068 -8.90 -31.66 32.24
C LEU A 1068 -8.51 -32.63 31.12
N SER A 1069 -7.88 -33.72 31.52
CA SER A 1069 -7.69 -34.93 30.74
C SER A 1069 -9.02 -35.63 30.46
N ARG A 1070 -9.25 -36.11 29.22
CA ARG A 1070 -9.68 -37.49 28.94
C ARG A 1070 -9.81 -37.79 27.44
N SER A 1071 -9.40 -39.01 27.11
CA SER A 1071 -9.41 -39.67 25.80
C SER A 1071 -10.81 -39.90 25.21
N SER A 1072 -10.93 -39.85 23.87
CA SER A 1072 -11.08 -41.02 23.00
C SER A 1072 -11.90 -40.73 21.72
N SER A 1073 -11.26 -41.01 20.58
CA SER A 1073 -11.77 -41.64 19.36
C SER A 1073 -13.25 -41.49 18.96
N LYS A 1074 -13.50 -40.94 17.76
CA LYS A 1074 -13.90 -41.68 16.54
C LYS A 1074 -14.48 -40.71 15.48
N THR A 1075 -13.89 -40.74 14.29
CA THR A 1075 -14.51 -40.41 12.98
C THR A 1075 -15.89 -41.08 12.83
N PRO A 1076 -16.82 -40.54 12.03
CA PRO A 1076 -16.94 -41.12 10.68
C PRO A 1076 -17.42 -40.20 9.55
N SER A 1077 -17.20 -40.80 8.38
CA SER A 1077 -17.53 -40.57 6.99
C SER A 1077 -18.97 -40.25 6.60
N THR A 1078 -19.00 -39.66 5.42
CA THR A 1078 -20.04 -39.40 4.43
C THR A 1078 -21.05 -40.54 4.13
N THR A 1079 -22.30 -40.10 3.97
CA THR A 1079 -23.37 -40.50 3.01
C THR A 1079 -24.17 -41.82 3.12
N THR A 1080 -25.48 -41.62 2.85
CA THR A 1080 -26.49 -42.45 2.16
C THR A 1080 -27.56 -43.23 2.95
N LEU A 1081 -28.80 -42.73 2.79
CA LEU A 1081 -30.05 -43.37 2.36
C LEU A 1081 -30.72 -44.50 3.19
N SER A 1082 -31.90 -44.12 3.69
CA SER A 1082 -33.21 -44.76 3.46
C SER A 1082 -33.86 -45.66 4.54
N SER A 1083 -35.16 -45.39 4.68
CA SER A 1083 -36.29 -46.23 5.13
C SER A 1083 -36.40 -46.66 6.60
N GLY A 1084 -37.45 -46.12 7.26
CA GLY A 1084 -38.70 -46.88 7.41
C GLY A 1084 -39.00 -47.52 8.78
N MET A 1085 -39.94 -46.88 9.50
CA MET A 1085 -41.00 -47.46 10.36
C MET A 1085 -40.64 -48.34 11.57
N ALA A 1086 -40.96 -47.86 12.78
CA ALA A 1086 -42.19 -48.24 13.53
C ALA A 1086 -42.09 -47.89 15.04
N SER A 1087 -43.17 -47.32 15.56
CA SER A 1087 -43.56 -47.04 16.96
C SER A 1087 -43.73 -48.33 17.82
N PRO A 1088 -44.29 -48.36 19.06
CA PRO A 1088 -44.95 -47.31 19.87
C PRO A 1088 -44.76 -47.38 21.42
N THR A 1089 -45.52 -46.52 22.13
CA THR A 1089 -45.95 -46.54 23.55
C THR A 1089 -44.90 -46.17 24.62
N SER A 1090 -45.15 -45.34 25.64
CA SER A 1090 -46.36 -44.97 26.40
C SER A 1090 -46.13 -43.67 27.22
N GLY A 1091 -47.16 -42.84 27.43
CA GLY A 1091 -47.16 -41.71 28.39
C GLY A 1091 -47.25 -42.16 29.86
N PRO A 1092 -47.74 -41.34 30.83
CA PRO A 1092 -48.20 -39.93 30.85
C PRO A 1092 -47.25 -39.04 31.70
N GLY A 1093 -47.35 -37.73 31.92
CA GLY A 1093 -48.40 -36.70 31.83
C GLY A 1093 -48.40 -35.88 33.14
N VAL A 1094 -48.67 -34.56 33.04
CA VAL A 1094 -49.23 -33.66 34.09
C VAL A 1094 -48.20 -33.23 35.19
N THR A 1095 -48.01 -32.00 35.67
CA THR A 1095 -48.66 -30.66 35.76
C THR A 1095 -47.53 -29.66 36.15
N ASP A 1096 -47.40 -28.42 35.67
CA ASP A 1096 -48.23 -27.19 35.76
C ASP A 1096 -47.89 -26.25 36.96
N SER A 1097 -47.85 -24.95 36.65
CA SER A 1097 -48.01 -23.74 37.50
C SER A 1097 -46.86 -23.30 38.45
N GLN A 1098 -46.26 -22.10 38.37
CA GLN A 1098 -46.71 -20.69 38.48
C GLN A 1098 -46.72 -20.09 39.93
N VAL A 1099 -45.98 -18.96 40.06
CA VAL A 1099 -46.24 -17.73 40.87
C VAL A 1099 -45.87 -17.71 42.38
N GLY A 1100 -45.20 -16.62 42.82
CA GLY A 1100 -45.63 -15.85 44.01
C GLY A 1100 -44.67 -15.63 45.20
N VAL A 1101 -43.88 -14.55 45.17
CA VAL A 1101 -43.74 -13.42 46.13
C VAL A 1101 -43.88 -13.61 47.67
N THR A 1102 -42.95 -12.93 48.38
CA THR A 1102 -42.93 -12.29 49.74
C THR A 1102 -42.61 -13.06 51.05
N GLU A 1103 -41.56 -12.52 51.72
CA GLU A 1103 -41.38 -12.11 53.14
C GLU A 1103 -41.79 -13.03 54.31
N THR A 1104 -40.92 -13.18 55.32
CA THR A 1104 -40.91 -12.37 56.57
C THR A 1104 -39.79 -12.76 57.56
N ASP A 1105 -39.55 -11.84 58.52
CA ASP A 1105 -39.03 -11.97 59.90
C ASP A 1105 -37.57 -11.53 60.19
N VAL A 1106 -37.22 -10.83 61.27
CA VAL A 1106 -37.71 -9.67 62.10
C VAL A 1106 -36.76 -9.57 63.32
N ALA A 1107 -36.60 -8.34 63.87
CA ALA A 1107 -36.09 -7.93 65.21
C ALA A 1107 -34.61 -7.43 65.30
N VAL A 1108 -34.27 -6.12 65.51
CA VAL A 1108 -34.57 -5.09 66.57
C VAL A 1108 -33.57 -5.20 67.75
N ALA A 1109 -32.90 -4.19 68.35
CA ALA A 1109 -32.97 -2.71 68.51
C ALA A 1109 -31.55 -2.17 68.90
N GLN A 1110 -31.06 -0.98 68.48
CA GLN A 1110 -31.27 0.44 68.89
C GLN A 1110 -30.36 1.05 69.99
N ALA A 1111 -30.09 2.35 69.80
CA ALA A 1111 -29.50 3.42 70.65
C ALA A 1111 -27.97 3.64 70.53
N GLU A 1112 -27.40 4.84 70.45
CA GLU A 1112 -27.86 6.24 70.36
C GLU A 1112 -26.62 7.12 70.01
N THR A 1113 -26.85 8.31 69.46
CA THR A 1113 -25.86 9.31 69.03
C THR A 1113 -25.47 10.30 70.13
N ASN A 1114 -24.18 10.70 70.19
CA ASN A 1114 -23.70 12.10 70.16
C ASN A 1114 -22.21 12.22 70.55
N GLY A 1115 -21.45 13.09 69.87
CA GLY A 1115 -20.24 13.71 70.44
C GLY A 1115 -19.07 13.93 69.48
N VAL A 1116 -18.89 15.18 69.08
CA VAL A 1116 -17.82 15.79 68.28
C VAL A 1116 -16.42 15.65 68.90
N GLN A 1117 -15.39 15.40 68.09
CA GLN A 1117 -14.04 15.98 68.27
C GLN A 1117 -13.21 15.98 66.97
N GLU A 1118 -12.56 17.13 66.71
CA GLU A 1118 -11.68 17.45 65.58
C GLU A 1118 -10.25 16.89 65.72
N SER A 1119 -9.63 16.57 64.57
CA SER A 1119 -8.18 16.62 64.22
C SER A 1119 -7.19 15.62 64.88
N PRO A 1120 -6.03 15.25 64.25
CA PRO A 1120 -5.32 16.00 63.21
C PRO A 1120 -4.81 15.21 61.98
N LYS A 1121 -4.38 15.99 60.98
CA LYS A 1121 -3.57 15.63 59.81
C LYS A 1121 -2.32 14.85 60.20
N ALA A 1122 -1.97 13.82 59.44
CA ALA A 1122 -0.65 13.20 59.44
C ALA A 1122 -0.02 13.41 58.06
N GLU A 1123 1.09 14.15 58.06
CA GLU A 1123 2.08 14.24 56.98
C GLU A 1123 2.71 12.85 56.79
N VAL A 1124 2.86 12.42 55.53
CA VAL A 1124 3.62 11.21 55.18
C VAL A 1124 4.94 11.69 54.60
N GLU A 1125 5.97 11.67 55.44
CA GLU A 1125 7.37 11.84 55.04
C GLU A 1125 7.85 10.62 54.23
N SER A 1126 8.60 10.92 53.18
CA SER A 1126 9.31 10.01 52.30
C SER A 1126 10.55 9.44 52.98
N ASN A 1127 10.58 8.15 53.28
CA ASN A 1127 11.82 7.43 53.59
C ASN A 1127 12.36 6.74 52.34
N ILE A 1128 13.46 7.30 51.82
CA ILE A 1128 14.41 6.66 50.91
C ILE A 1128 15.24 5.69 51.77
N PRO A 1129 15.51 4.43 51.36
CA PRO A 1129 16.44 3.58 52.09
C PRO A 1129 17.87 4.07 51.84
N GLU A 1130 18.59 4.38 52.91
CA GLU A 1130 20.04 4.60 52.90
C GLU A 1130 20.74 3.31 52.40
N GLU A 1131 21.58 3.45 51.38
CA GLU A 1131 22.52 2.41 50.93
C GLU A 1131 23.61 2.24 52.00
N GLU A 1132 23.78 1.04 52.56
CA GLU A 1132 24.94 0.71 53.39
C GLU A 1132 26.20 0.67 52.52
N GLU A 1133 27.19 1.52 52.85
CA GLU A 1133 28.56 1.45 52.32
C GLU A 1133 29.15 0.06 52.62
N VAL A 1134 29.36 -0.73 51.57
CA VAL A 1134 30.15 -1.97 51.61
C VAL A 1134 31.50 -1.65 50.96
N ASP A 1135 32.59 -2.01 51.65
CA ASP A 1135 33.99 -1.73 51.31
C ASP A 1135 34.33 -1.83 49.81
N ASP A 1136 34.76 -0.69 49.23
CA ASP A 1136 35.09 -0.49 47.80
C ASP A 1136 36.36 -1.22 47.31
N GLU A 1137 37.14 -1.86 48.19
CA GLU A 1137 38.46 -2.40 47.82
C GLU A 1137 38.42 -3.80 47.15
N ASP A 1138 37.37 -4.60 47.36
CA ASP A 1138 37.22 -5.92 46.73
C ASP A 1138 36.47 -5.86 45.37
N GLU A 1139 35.80 -4.74 45.04
CA GLU A 1139 35.06 -4.56 43.77
C GLU A 1139 35.96 -4.17 42.59
N ASP A 1140 37.12 -3.56 42.84
CA ASP A 1140 38.07 -3.12 41.79
C ASP A 1140 38.83 -4.30 41.13
N GLU A 1141 38.98 -5.45 41.82
CA GLU A 1141 39.57 -6.66 41.22
C GLU A 1141 38.59 -7.42 40.30
N GLU A 1142 37.27 -7.37 40.56
CA GLU A 1142 36.25 -7.94 39.66
C GLU A 1142 36.00 -7.06 38.42
N ASP A 1143 36.16 -5.74 38.52
CA ASP A 1143 35.92 -4.78 37.43
C ASP A 1143 36.99 -4.87 36.31
N GLY A 1144 38.21 -5.34 36.63
CA GLY A 1144 39.27 -5.63 35.66
C GLY A 1144 38.98 -6.83 34.77
N ASP A 1145 38.37 -7.88 35.30
CA ASP A 1145 38.00 -9.11 34.57
C ASP A 1145 36.78 -8.87 33.64
N VAL A 1146 35.98 -7.82 33.90
CA VAL A 1146 34.80 -7.45 33.08
C VAL A 1146 35.18 -6.65 31.83
N LEU A 1147 36.18 -5.76 31.91
CA LEU A 1147 36.71 -5.06 30.72
C LEU A 1147 37.42 -6.04 29.78
N GLU A 1148 38.19 -7.00 30.33
CA GLU A 1148 38.76 -8.10 29.54
C GLU A 1148 37.69 -9.02 28.94
N GLU A 1149 36.59 -9.30 29.65
CA GLU A 1149 35.48 -10.11 29.15
C GLU A 1149 34.69 -9.39 28.06
N VAL A 1150 34.52 -8.07 28.16
CA VAL A 1150 33.94 -7.26 27.10
C VAL A 1150 34.88 -7.27 25.91
N ASP A 1151 36.16 -6.92 26.05
CA ASP A 1151 37.13 -6.95 24.96
C ASP A 1151 37.23 -8.34 24.30
N ARG A 1152 37.14 -9.42 25.08
CA ARG A 1152 37.05 -10.78 24.54
C ARG A 1152 35.74 -11.06 23.81
N LEU A 1153 34.58 -10.66 24.34
CA LEU A 1153 33.31 -10.77 23.62
C LEU A 1153 33.37 -9.95 22.32
N LEU A 1154 33.94 -8.75 22.38
CA LEU A 1154 34.19 -7.88 21.22
C LEU A 1154 35.13 -8.57 20.20
N ASP A 1155 36.11 -9.36 20.64
CA ASP A 1155 37.05 -10.15 19.81
C ASP A 1155 36.44 -11.45 19.25
N GLU A 1156 35.62 -12.17 20.03
CA GLU A 1156 34.91 -13.37 19.58
C GLU A 1156 33.86 -13.02 18.53
N PHE A 1157 33.21 -11.85 18.66
CA PHE A 1157 32.34 -11.28 17.62
C PHE A 1157 33.12 -10.74 16.40
N GLU A 1158 34.40 -10.37 16.52
CA GLU A 1158 35.22 -9.94 15.37
C GLU A 1158 35.73 -11.10 14.50
N LYS A 1159 35.85 -12.30 15.07
CA LYS A 1159 36.33 -13.50 14.37
C LYS A 1159 35.23 -14.27 13.65
N SER A 1160 33.94 -13.91 13.85
CA SER A 1160 32.75 -14.46 13.18
C SER A 1160 32.31 -13.60 12.00
#